data_AF-A0A3B5BF81-F1
#
_entry.id   AF-A0A3B5BF81-F1
#
_cell.length_a   1.000
_cell.length_b   1.000
_cell.length_c   1.000
_cell.angle_alpha   90.00
_cell.angle_beta   90.00
_cell.angle_gamma   90.00
#
_symmetry.space_group_name_H-M   'P 1'
#
loop_
_entity.id
_entity.type
_entity.pdbx_description
1 polymer ?
#
loop_
_entity_poly.entity_id
_entity_poly.type
_entity_poly.pdbx_seq_one_letter_code
_entity_poly.pdbx_strand_id
1 'polypeptide(L)'
;MLYICLYLKNNCVLREATTYYHRVRPSALYSQMSSADLLSAVFSSNKAFSFKCKTEPAWVLYFYVLRFAFIRFENCKLLSKEKKVNGPLLCSSLQTNIPFLQNVFANHQFLHSTVDTQFIDENQELFNLKPTQNRAQKLLHYLGHVMVNGPTTPIPVKAKPSSTDPVIPPVTMGDPPVGFRDVLLRDGPEGFAKAVRAHQGLLLMDTTFRDAHQSLLATRVRTHDLKKISPFVSHNFSNLFSLENWGGATFDVAMRFLSECPWKRLQELRALIPNVPFQMLLRGANAVGYTNYPDNAVFKFCEVAKENGMDIFRVFDSLNYLPNMLLGMEAAGAAGGVVEAAISYTGDVSDPMRQKYSLDYYVKLADELVKAGTHILCIKDMAGLLKPESSKLLIGALRDRFPDVPIHVHTHDTAGAGVAAMLACAGAGADVVDVAVDSMAGMTSQPSMGAMVACAKGTKLDTGIALEKVFDYSEYWEVARGLYAPFDCTATMKSGNADVYENEIPGGQYTNLHFQAHSMGLGNKFKEVKKAYAEANKLLGDLIKVTPSSKIVGDLAQFMVQNNLTRAEVEERADELSFPLSVVEFLQGYIGIPHGGFPEPLRSKVLKALPRIEGRPGASLPPMDFKALEEGLRASHGEEITPEDVMSAAMYPKVFQEFKEFTSNFGPVDCLSTRLFLDGPKIAEEFETFERRLEKCTGAEMKPLVAPEDCTVVRSAAGRQLDVQSKGGDKINGCRKISGAQKQNNLREGGCNYCKVTKSSS
;
A
#
# COMPACT_ATOMS: atom_id res chain seq x y z
N MET A 1 6.72 29.38 -40.12
CA MET A 1 7.46 29.67 -41.37
C MET A 1 8.91 30.02 -41.10
N LEU A 2 9.27 31.18 -40.52
CA LEU A 2 10.69 31.58 -40.33
C LEU A 2 11.56 30.49 -39.67
N TYR A 3 11.04 29.82 -38.64
CA TYR A 3 11.73 28.74 -37.91
C TYR A 3 11.99 27.48 -38.77
N ILE A 4 11.10 27.18 -39.72
CA ILE A 4 11.24 26.06 -40.67
C ILE A 4 12.27 26.42 -41.76
N CYS A 5 12.28 27.67 -42.22
CA CYS A 5 13.30 28.15 -43.15
C CYS A 5 14.71 28.17 -42.54
N LEU A 6 14.85 28.39 -41.22
CA LEU A 6 16.13 28.31 -40.52
C LEU A 6 16.61 26.87 -40.35
N TYR A 7 15.71 25.94 -40.02
CA TYR A 7 16.04 24.51 -39.87
C TYR A 7 16.51 23.88 -41.20
N LEU A 8 15.86 24.24 -42.31
CA LEU A 8 16.20 23.76 -43.66
C LEU A 8 17.44 24.44 -44.27
N LYS A 9 17.95 25.54 -43.71
CA LYS A 9 19.13 26.26 -44.25
C LYS A 9 20.46 25.68 -43.76
N ASN A 10 20.46 24.96 -42.64
CA ASN A 10 21.67 24.42 -42.02
C ASN A 10 21.97 22.95 -42.39
N ASN A 11 21.07 22.26 -43.09
CA ASN A 11 21.23 20.86 -43.48
C ASN A 11 21.00 20.64 -44.98
N CYS A 12 22.11 20.47 -45.71
CA CYS A 12 22.24 19.98 -47.09
C CYS A 12 21.74 20.84 -48.28
N VAL A 13 22.75 21.32 -49.03
CA VAL A 13 22.88 21.32 -50.51
C VAL A 13 21.59 21.33 -51.35
N LEU A 14 21.24 22.52 -51.83
CA LEU A 14 20.55 22.71 -53.13
C LEU A 14 21.20 23.91 -53.86
N ARG A 15 22.24 23.63 -54.65
CA ARG A 15 22.58 24.47 -55.81
C ARG A 15 21.64 24.08 -56.96
N GLU A 16 21.40 25.03 -57.87
CA GLU A 16 20.60 24.86 -59.10
C GLU A 16 19.08 24.71 -58.93
N ALA A 17 18.43 25.82 -58.56
CA ALA A 17 17.02 26.09 -58.91
C ALA A 17 16.79 27.59 -59.19
N THR A 18 17.78 28.26 -59.79
CA THR A 18 17.82 29.73 -59.95
C THR A 18 17.24 30.23 -61.28
N THR A 19 16.19 29.61 -61.82
CA THR A 19 15.60 30.06 -63.10
C THR A 19 14.10 29.73 -63.24
N TYR A 20 13.23 30.49 -62.57
CA TYR A 20 11.91 30.86 -63.15
C TYR A 20 11.26 32.09 -62.49
N TYR A 21 12.07 32.98 -61.89
CA TYR A 21 11.59 34.18 -61.18
C TYR A 21 11.62 35.44 -62.07
N HIS A 22 11.09 35.38 -63.30
CA HIS A 22 10.82 36.58 -64.12
C HIS A 22 9.86 36.28 -65.29
N ARG A 23 8.54 36.39 -65.06
CA ARG A 23 7.56 37.04 -65.97
C ARG A 23 6.15 37.07 -65.37
N VAL A 24 5.44 38.15 -65.70
CA VAL A 24 4.06 38.54 -65.36
C VAL A 24 3.90 39.34 -64.05
N ARG A 25 3.46 40.60 -64.21
CA ARG A 25 3.10 41.57 -63.17
C ARG A 25 1.65 41.35 -62.71
N PRO A 26 1.25 41.84 -61.52
CA PRO A 26 -0.13 41.73 -61.04
C PRO A 26 -1.06 42.70 -61.78
N SER A 27 -2.26 42.23 -62.13
CA SER A 27 -3.41 43.04 -62.50
C SER A 27 -4.66 42.53 -61.79
N ALA A 28 -5.45 43.44 -61.24
CA ALA A 28 -6.63 43.12 -60.45
C ALA A 28 -7.85 42.85 -61.35
N LEU A 29 -8.61 41.79 -61.03
CA LEU A 29 -10.04 41.65 -61.30
C LEU A 29 -10.55 40.37 -60.64
N TYR A 30 -11.41 40.52 -59.62
CA TYR A 30 -12.62 39.73 -59.31
C TYR A 30 -13.04 39.99 -57.86
N SER A 31 -13.73 41.10 -57.67
CA SER A 31 -14.69 41.27 -56.57
C SER A 31 -15.97 40.48 -56.91
N GLN A 32 -16.77 40.17 -55.88
CA GLN A 32 -18.12 39.58 -55.96
C GLN A 32 -18.24 38.10 -56.36
N MET A 33 -17.91 37.19 -55.45
CA MET A 33 -18.74 36.02 -55.14
C MET A 33 -18.77 35.81 -53.63
N SER A 34 -19.91 35.39 -53.06
CA SER A 34 -20.00 35.08 -51.63
C SER A 34 -19.49 33.66 -51.34
N SER A 35 -18.93 33.44 -50.15
CA SER A 35 -18.42 32.12 -49.75
C SER A 35 -19.49 31.03 -49.66
N ALA A 36 -20.78 31.40 -49.60
CA ALA A 36 -21.89 30.45 -49.51
C ALA A 36 -22.21 29.78 -50.86
N ASP A 37 -22.09 30.53 -51.97
CA ASP A 37 -22.50 30.07 -53.30
C ASP A 37 -21.51 29.06 -53.90
N LEU A 38 -20.22 29.22 -53.59
CA LEU A 38 -19.16 28.26 -53.93
C LEU A 38 -19.26 26.95 -53.14
N LEU A 39 -19.85 26.97 -51.95
CA LEU A 39 -20.06 25.77 -51.11
C LEU A 39 -21.26 24.94 -51.58
N SER A 40 -22.34 25.58 -52.06
CA SER A 40 -23.54 24.89 -52.56
C SER A 40 -23.27 24.02 -53.80
N ALA A 41 -22.36 24.46 -54.69
CA ALA A 41 -22.03 23.75 -55.92
C ALA A 41 -21.18 22.46 -55.72
N VAL A 42 -20.59 22.26 -54.54
CA VAL A 42 -19.66 21.13 -54.28
C VAL A 42 -20.34 19.96 -53.56
N PHE A 43 -21.43 20.19 -52.83
CA PHE A 43 -22.10 19.15 -52.03
C PHE A 43 -23.10 18.25 -52.81
N SER A 44 -23.24 18.43 -54.12
CA SER A 44 -24.30 17.80 -54.93
C SER A 44 -23.84 16.70 -55.91
N SER A 45 -22.62 16.17 -55.80
CA SER A 45 -22.16 15.04 -56.64
C SER A 45 -21.44 13.93 -55.87
N ASN A 46 -22.24 12.98 -55.36
CA ASN A 46 -21.74 11.74 -54.77
C ASN A 46 -21.36 10.72 -55.87
N LYS A 47 -20.26 10.99 -56.60
CA LYS A 47 -19.72 10.09 -57.64
C LYS A 47 -18.21 9.92 -57.49
N ALA A 48 -17.79 8.65 -57.41
CA ALA A 48 -16.38 8.28 -57.41
C ALA A 48 -15.71 8.69 -58.74
N PHE A 49 -14.63 9.47 -58.64
CA PHE A 49 -13.76 9.77 -59.77
C PHE A 49 -12.49 8.93 -59.70
N SER A 50 -12.45 7.89 -60.53
CA SER A 50 -11.19 7.21 -60.87
C SER A 50 -10.41 8.10 -61.83
N PHE A 51 -9.18 8.48 -61.46
CA PHE A 51 -8.22 9.07 -62.38
C PHE A 51 -6.95 8.23 -62.44
N LYS A 52 -6.80 7.47 -63.53
CA LYS A 52 -5.49 6.97 -63.96
C LYS A 52 -4.71 8.14 -64.55
N CYS A 53 -3.74 8.67 -63.82
CA CYS A 53 -2.66 9.44 -64.41
C CYS A 53 -1.32 8.84 -63.97
N LYS A 54 -0.50 8.42 -64.93
CA LYS A 54 0.89 8.03 -64.67
C LYS A 54 1.74 9.31 -64.58
N THR A 55 2.81 9.24 -63.80
CA THR A 55 3.91 10.23 -63.67
C THR A 55 3.52 11.64 -63.20
N GLU A 56 3.57 11.88 -61.89
CA GLU A 56 4.20 13.05 -61.25
C GLU A 56 4.51 12.76 -59.76
N PRO A 57 5.50 13.42 -59.12
CA PRO A 57 6.18 12.88 -57.92
C PRO A 57 5.58 13.28 -56.56
N ALA A 58 6.14 12.67 -55.50
CA ALA A 58 5.76 12.65 -54.07
C ALA A 58 5.20 13.96 -53.41
N TRP A 59 5.42 15.13 -54.01
CA TRP A 59 4.86 16.40 -53.57
C TRP A 59 3.33 16.41 -53.46
N VAL A 60 2.63 15.65 -54.33
CA VAL A 60 1.17 15.53 -54.27
C VAL A 60 0.72 14.82 -52.98
N LEU A 61 1.42 13.76 -52.57
CA LEU A 61 1.15 13.04 -51.32
C LEU A 61 1.44 13.94 -50.11
N TYR A 62 2.55 14.68 -50.14
CA TYR A 62 2.90 15.67 -49.12
C TYR A 62 1.81 16.76 -48.98
N PHE A 63 1.28 17.26 -50.10
CA PHE A 63 0.16 18.21 -50.10
C PHE A 63 -1.16 17.58 -49.61
N TYR A 64 -1.44 16.30 -49.90
CA TYR A 64 -2.65 15.63 -49.44
C TYR A 64 -2.64 15.34 -47.93
N VAL A 65 -1.50 14.88 -47.39
CA VAL A 65 -1.30 14.71 -45.94
C VAL A 65 -1.41 16.07 -45.23
N LEU A 66 -0.80 17.12 -45.79
CA LEU A 66 -0.98 18.49 -45.27
C LEU A 66 -2.42 19.00 -45.39
N ARG A 67 -3.16 18.67 -46.46
CA ARG A 67 -4.58 19.04 -46.62
C ARG A 67 -5.45 18.36 -45.57
N PHE A 68 -5.25 17.07 -45.31
CA PHE A 68 -5.95 16.35 -44.25
C PHE A 68 -5.62 16.91 -42.86
N ALA A 69 -4.37 17.31 -42.62
CA ALA A 69 -3.98 18.03 -41.40
C ALA A 69 -4.63 19.43 -41.30
N PHE A 70 -4.77 20.15 -42.41
CA PHE A 70 -5.33 21.51 -42.44
C PHE A 70 -6.87 21.58 -42.35
N ILE A 71 -7.60 20.60 -42.91
CA ILE A 71 -9.07 20.62 -42.97
C ILE A 71 -9.71 20.57 -41.56
N ARG A 72 -9.03 20.01 -40.56
CA ARG A 72 -9.44 20.13 -39.13
C ARG A 72 -8.82 21.31 -38.39
N PHE A 73 -7.78 21.96 -38.92
CA PHE A 73 -7.06 23.04 -38.24
C PHE A 73 -7.82 24.37 -38.24
N GLU A 74 -8.70 24.62 -39.21
CA GLU A 74 -9.54 25.83 -39.24
C GLU A 74 -10.50 25.92 -38.04
N ASN A 75 -11.11 24.79 -37.65
CA ASN A 75 -12.00 24.74 -36.48
C ASN A 75 -11.26 25.03 -35.16
N CYS A 76 -9.97 24.70 -35.06
CA CYS A 76 -9.15 25.08 -33.90
C CYS A 76 -8.64 26.53 -33.97
N LYS A 77 -8.46 27.09 -35.17
CA LYS A 77 -8.00 28.48 -35.37
C LYS A 77 -9.03 29.53 -34.97
N LEU A 78 -10.32 29.20 -35.02
CA LEU A 78 -11.39 30.06 -34.48
C LEU A 78 -11.24 30.25 -32.97
N LEU A 79 -10.86 29.20 -32.22
CA LEU A 79 -10.58 29.27 -30.78
C LEU A 79 -9.24 29.97 -30.45
N SER A 80 -8.22 29.84 -31.31
CA SER A 80 -6.91 30.45 -31.05
C SER A 80 -6.82 31.95 -31.39
N LYS A 81 -7.79 32.51 -32.12
CA LYS A 81 -7.79 33.96 -32.45
C LYS A 81 -8.16 34.86 -31.28
N GLU A 82 -8.86 34.34 -30.25
CA GLU A 82 -9.20 35.11 -29.04
C GLU A 82 -8.13 35.05 -27.95
N LYS A 83 -7.22 34.06 -27.96
CA LYS A 83 -6.17 33.90 -26.94
C LYS A 83 -4.81 33.63 -27.57
N LYS A 84 -3.89 34.62 -27.47
CA LYS A 84 -2.48 34.49 -27.86
C LYS A 84 -1.80 33.38 -27.04
N VAL A 85 -1.58 32.22 -27.64
CA VAL A 85 -0.83 31.11 -27.03
C VAL A 85 0.29 30.66 -27.99
N ASN A 86 1.53 30.74 -27.53
CA ASN A 86 2.71 30.18 -28.20
C ASN A 86 3.10 28.87 -27.49
N GLY A 87 2.71 27.73 -28.07
CA GLY A 87 3.04 26.40 -27.56
C GLY A 87 2.52 25.28 -28.49
N PRO A 88 2.98 24.04 -28.34
CA PRO A 88 2.50 22.91 -29.15
C PRO A 88 1.03 22.61 -28.84
N LEU A 89 0.18 22.54 -29.87
CA LEU A 89 -1.24 22.19 -29.71
C LEU A 89 -1.40 20.72 -29.33
N LEU A 90 -2.07 20.47 -28.21
CA LEU A 90 -2.68 19.19 -27.85
C LEU A 90 -4.16 19.43 -27.54
N CYS A 91 -5.06 18.87 -28.36
CA CYS A 91 -6.49 18.87 -28.08
C CYS A 91 -6.83 17.69 -27.16
N SER A 92 -7.37 17.98 -25.96
CA SER A 92 -7.72 16.99 -24.94
C SER A 92 -9.16 16.45 -25.04
N SER A 93 -10.04 17.10 -25.81
CA SER A 93 -11.48 16.78 -25.89
C SER A 93 -11.93 16.11 -27.19
N LEU A 94 -11.02 15.88 -28.14
CA LEU A 94 -11.30 15.24 -29.44
C LEU A 94 -10.20 14.24 -29.77
N GLN A 95 -10.58 13.05 -30.25
CA GLN A 95 -9.61 12.10 -30.80
C GLN A 95 -8.91 12.71 -32.02
N THR A 96 -7.57 12.68 -32.00
CA THR A 96 -6.73 13.22 -33.07
C THR A 96 -5.99 12.11 -33.80
N ASN A 97 -5.62 12.35 -35.05
CA ASN A 97 -4.75 11.46 -35.83
C ASN A 97 -3.24 11.64 -35.50
N ILE A 98 -2.89 12.32 -34.40
CA ILE A 98 -1.49 12.58 -34.03
C ILE A 98 -0.70 11.28 -33.83
N PRO A 99 -1.18 10.23 -33.14
CA PRO A 99 -0.44 8.98 -32.99
C PRO A 99 -0.17 8.28 -34.34
N PHE A 100 -1.15 8.32 -35.26
CA PHE A 100 -0.98 7.79 -36.62
C PHE A 100 0.09 8.58 -37.39
N LEU A 101 0.05 9.91 -37.32
CA LEU A 101 1.08 10.76 -37.95
C LEU A 101 2.46 10.53 -37.32
N GLN A 102 2.57 10.26 -36.02
CA GLN A 102 3.83 9.89 -35.37
C GLN A 102 4.38 8.56 -35.91
N ASN A 103 3.53 7.55 -36.08
CA ASN A 103 3.93 6.29 -36.72
C ASN A 103 4.39 6.51 -38.18
N VAL A 104 3.68 7.33 -38.95
CA VAL A 104 4.08 7.71 -40.33
C VAL A 104 5.44 8.39 -40.35
N PHE A 105 5.69 9.38 -39.49
CA PHE A 105 6.98 10.08 -39.43
C PHE A 105 8.13 9.22 -38.87
N ALA A 106 7.83 8.12 -38.19
CA ALA A 106 8.81 7.17 -37.68
C ALA A 106 9.08 5.98 -38.63
N ASN A 107 8.21 5.73 -39.63
CA ASN A 107 8.37 4.63 -40.58
C ASN A 107 9.56 4.90 -41.52
N HIS A 108 10.39 3.87 -41.72
CA HIS A 108 11.63 3.94 -42.49
C HIS A 108 11.40 4.30 -43.97
N GLN A 109 10.34 3.81 -44.60
CA GLN A 109 10.02 4.15 -45.99
C GLN A 109 9.71 5.64 -46.13
N PHE A 110 8.95 6.21 -45.17
CA PHE A 110 8.63 7.63 -45.14
C PHE A 110 9.87 8.51 -44.92
N LEU A 111 10.73 8.14 -43.97
CA LEU A 111 11.99 8.84 -43.69
C LEU A 111 12.94 8.88 -44.91
N HIS A 112 13.01 7.79 -45.66
CA HIS A 112 13.84 7.69 -46.87
C HIS A 112 13.14 8.15 -48.15
N SER A 113 11.92 8.70 -48.06
CA SER A 113 11.10 9.16 -49.20
C SER A 113 10.80 8.08 -50.24
N THR A 114 10.82 6.80 -49.84
CA THR A 114 10.50 5.64 -50.71
C THR A 114 9.05 5.22 -50.54
N VAL A 115 8.12 6.19 -50.62
CA VAL A 115 6.69 5.99 -50.43
C VAL A 115 5.92 6.33 -51.69
N ASP A 116 4.85 5.59 -51.95
CA ASP A 116 3.90 5.87 -53.03
C ASP A 116 2.47 6.04 -52.48
N THR A 117 1.46 5.89 -53.35
CA THR A 117 0.05 6.01 -52.96
C THR A 117 -0.51 4.82 -52.18
N GLN A 118 0.15 3.66 -52.20
CA GLN A 118 -0.26 2.44 -51.49
C GLN A 118 0.42 2.31 -50.11
N PHE A 119 1.47 3.10 -49.85
CA PHE A 119 2.22 3.15 -48.59
C PHE A 119 1.38 2.94 -47.30
N ILE A 120 0.28 3.68 -47.12
CA ILE A 120 -0.56 3.57 -45.91
C ILE A 120 -1.30 2.22 -45.84
N ASP A 121 -1.74 1.69 -46.98
CA ASP A 121 -2.47 0.42 -47.06
C ASP A 121 -1.53 -0.79 -46.92
N GLU A 122 -0.27 -0.66 -47.35
CA GLU A 122 0.76 -1.70 -47.24
C GLU A 122 1.44 -1.76 -45.86
N ASN A 123 1.55 -0.62 -45.16
CA ASN A 123 2.21 -0.51 -43.85
C ASN A 123 1.16 -0.54 -42.72
N GLN A 124 0.53 -1.70 -42.50
CA GLN A 124 -0.55 -1.89 -41.51
C GLN A 124 -0.11 -1.57 -40.06
N GLU A 125 1.19 -1.63 -39.75
CA GLU A 125 1.73 -1.26 -38.44
C GLU A 125 1.59 0.23 -38.11
N LEU A 126 1.34 1.09 -39.11
CA LEU A 126 0.99 2.51 -38.90
C LEU A 126 -0.27 2.68 -38.04
N PHE A 127 -1.18 1.71 -38.08
CA PHE A 127 -2.41 1.70 -37.29
C PHE A 127 -2.24 1.09 -35.89
N ASN A 128 -1.03 0.63 -35.52
CA ASN A 128 -0.70 0.26 -34.15
C ASN A 128 -0.51 1.53 -33.28
N LEU A 129 -1.62 2.15 -32.91
CA LEU A 129 -1.64 3.41 -32.17
C LEU A 129 -1.37 3.15 -30.69
N LYS A 130 -0.12 3.38 -30.26
CA LYS A 130 0.24 3.30 -28.84
C LYS A 130 -0.56 4.34 -28.03
N PRO A 131 -1.31 3.95 -26.98
CA PRO A 131 -2.08 4.90 -26.20
C PRO A 131 -1.17 5.87 -25.45
N THR A 132 -1.38 7.17 -25.63
CA THR A 132 -0.67 8.22 -24.89
C THR A 132 -1.00 8.15 -23.41
N GLN A 133 -0.05 7.73 -22.58
CA GLN A 133 -0.24 7.60 -21.14
C GLN A 133 -0.42 8.98 -20.47
N ASN A 134 -1.66 9.33 -20.15
CA ASN A 134 -2.01 10.63 -19.59
C ASN A 134 -1.96 10.63 -18.05
N ARG A 135 -0.80 10.27 -17.48
CA ARG A 135 -0.60 10.06 -16.03
C ARG A 135 -0.98 11.30 -15.20
N ALA A 136 -0.56 12.49 -15.65
CA ALA A 136 -0.91 13.75 -14.98
C ALA A 136 -2.42 13.99 -14.91
N GLN A 137 -3.19 13.68 -15.96
CA GLN A 137 -4.64 13.81 -15.91
C GLN A 137 -5.29 12.79 -14.96
N LYS A 138 -4.75 11.57 -14.83
CA LYS A 138 -5.24 10.59 -13.85
C LYS A 138 -4.99 11.04 -12.40
N LEU A 139 -3.81 11.59 -12.11
CA LEU A 139 -3.52 12.17 -10.78
C LEU A 139 -4.39 13.40 -10.48
N LEU A 140 -4.59 14.29 -11.45
CA LEU A 140 -5.52 15.42 -11.33
C LEU A 140 -6.97 14.94 -11.11
N HIS A 141 -7.38 13.85 -11.74
CA HIS A 141 -8.67 13.20 -11.52
C HIS A 141 -8.79 12.64 -10.09
N TYR A 142 -7.73 12.03 -9.55
CA TYR A 142 -7.70 11.59 -8.16
C TYR A 142 -7.83 12.76 -7.18
N LEU A 143 -7.02 13.81 -7.33
CA LEU A 143 -7.07 14.98 -6.46
C LEU A 143 -8.42 15.70 -6.55
N GLY A 144 -9.00 15.83 -7.75
CA GLY A 144 -10.35 16.34 -7.97
C GLY A 144 -11.44 15.45 -7.34
N HIS A 145 -11.24 14.13 -7.29
CA HIS A 145 -12.12 13.22 -6.58
C HIS A 145 -12.03 13.45 -5.06
N VAL A 146 -10.82 13.50 -4.49
CA VAL A 146 -10.60 13.71 -3.04
C VAL A 146 -11.16 15.05 -2.57
N MET A 147 -10.99 16.13 -3.35
CA MET A 147 -11.54 17.45 -3.03
C MET A 147 -13.08 17.50 -2.98
N VAL A 148 -13.78 16.64 -3.73
CA VAL A 148 -15.24 16.63 -3.85
C VAL A 148 -15.90 15.59 -2.96
N ASN A 149 -15.33 14.38 -2.90
CA ASN A 149 -15.91 13.20 -2.25
C ASN A 149 -15.21 12.80 -0.95
N GLY A 150 -14.06 13.42 -0.63
CA GLY A 150 -13.17 12.97 0.44
C GLY A 150 -12.23 11.83 0.01
N PRO A 151 -11.32 11.40 0.90
CA PRO A 151 -10.36 10.35 0.59
C PRO A 151 -11.04 9.00 0.33
N THR A 152 -10.43 8.22 -0.56
CA THR A 152 -10.85 6.84 -0.85
C THR A 152 -10.53 5.87 0.29
N THR A 153 -9.54 6.19 1.13
CA THR A 153 -9.23 5.46 2.36
C THR A 153 -10.28 5.75 3.45
N PRO A 154 -10.99 4.74 3.99
CA PRO A 154 -11.98 4.96 5.05
C PRO A 154 -11.33 5.54 6.32
N ILE A 155 -11.80 6.71 6.76
CA ILE A 155 -11.32 7.40 7.97
C ILE A 155 -12.16 6.96 9.19
N PRO A 156 -11.56 6.32 10.22
CA PRO A 156 -12.27 5.87 11.42
C PRO A 156 -12.56 6.99 12.43
N VAL A 157 -11.74 8.05 12.50
CA VAL A 157 -11.87 9.10 13.53
C VAL A 157 -11.90 10.51 12.94
N LYS A 158 -12.64 11.42 13.58
CA LYS A 158 -12.84 12.82 13.11
C LYS A 158 -11.63 13.72 13.40
N ALA A 159 -10.44 13.27 13.04
CA ALA A 159 -9.22 14.07 13.00
C ALA A 159 -8.85 14.41 11.54
N LYS A 160 -7.98 15.39 11.35
CA LYS A 160 -7.43 15.77 10.03
C LYS A 160 -5.92 15.48 9.99
N PRO A 161 -5.35 15.16 8.81
CA PRO A 161 -3.91 15.15 8.62
C PRO A 161 -3.29 16.49 9.03
N SER A 162 -2.09 16.45 9.61
CA SER A 162 -1.26 17.63 9.82
C SER A 162 -1.01 18.37 8.49
N SER A 163 -0.90 19.70 8.57
CA SER A 163 -0.46 20.52 7.45
C SER A 163 1.05 20.69 7.35
N THR A 164 1.80 20.17 8.32
CA THR A 164 3.26 20.27 8.40
C THR A 164 3.88 19.00 7.83
N ASP A 165 4.70 19.14 6.78
CA ASP A 165 5.51 18.04 6.26
C ASP A 165 6.70 17.76 7.21
N PRO A 166 7.10 16.48 7.40
CA PRO A 166 8.23 16.13 8.25
C PRO A 166 9.56 16.56 7.62
N VAL A 167 10.42 17.15 8.44
CA VAL A 167 11.80 17.54 8.06
C VAL A 167 12.66 16.28 8.01
N ILE A 168 13.30 16.03 6.87
CA ILE A 168 14.22 14.90 6.71
C ILE A 168 15.56 15.28 7.37
N PRO A 169 16.07 14.52 8.36
CA PRO A 169 17.36 14.81 8.97
C PRO A 169 18.51 14.70 7.97
N PRO A 170 19.61 15.46 8.14
CA PRO A 170 20.73 15.45 7.22
C PRO A 170 21.41 14.07 7.19
N VAL A 171 21.77 13.63 5.98
CA VAL A 171 22.44 12.36 5.71
C VAL A 171 23.82 12.65 5.10
N THR A 172 24.85 11.93 5.55
CA THR A 172 26.20 12.03 4.97
C THR A 172 26.19 11.63 3.49
N MET A 173 26.92 12.34 2.65
CA MET A 173 27.08 11.98 1.24
C MET A 173 28.03 10.78 1.10
N GLY A 174 27.57 9.71 0.46
CA GLY A 174 28.36 8.52 0.17
C GLY A 174 27.51 7.26 0.13
N ASP A 175 28.16 6.11 0.13
CA ASP A 175 27.54 4.82 0.43
C ASP A 175 27.40 4.65 1.96
N PRO A 176 26.34 3.98 2.44
CA PRO A 176 26.14 3.76 3.87
C PRO A 176 27.18 2.78 4.45
N PRO A 177 27.42 2.80 5.77
CA PRO A 177 28.36 1.88 6.41
C PRO A 177 27.96 0.41 6.24
N VAL A 178 28.96 -0.47 6.20
CA VAL A 178 28.75 -1.94 6.21
C VAL A 178 27.86 -2.33 7.40
N GLY A 179 26.89 -3.21 7.14
CA GLY A 179 25.93 -3.68 8.13
C GLY A 179 25.78 -5.20 8.14
N PHE A 180 24.82 -5.67 8.93
CA PHE A 180 24.56 -7.11 9.09
C PHE A 180 24.14 -7.82 7.80
N ARG A 181 23.62 -7.09 6.79
CA ARG A 181 23.26 -7.68 5.51
C ARG A 181 24.48 -8.09 4.69
N ASP A 182 25.58 -7.37 4.80
CA ASP A 182 26.82 -7.72 4.10
C ASP A 182 27.38 -9.06 4.60
N VAL A 183 27.20 -9.36 5.89
CA VAL A 183 27.50 -10.68 6.48
C VAL A 183 26.58 -11.75 5.90
N LEU A 184 25.26 -11.50 5.85
CA LEU A 184 24.30 -12.45 5.29
C LEU A 184 24.55 -12.75 3.80
N LEU A 185 24.88 -11.74 2.99
CA LEU A 185 25.16 -11.91 1.56
C LEU A 185 26.49 -12.64 1.30
N ARG A 186 27.46 -12.52 2.20
CA ARG A 186 28.77 -13.17 2.08
C ARG A 186 28.78 -14.60 2.62
N ASP A 187 28.19 -14.81 3.80
CA ASP A 187 28.36 -16.05 4.59
C ASP A 187 27.06 -16.89 4.68
N GLY A 188 25.96 -16.44 4.08
CA GLY A 188 24.67 -17.12 4.10
C GLY A 188 23.91 -17.05 5.44
N PRO A 189 22.71 -17.65 5.52
CA PRO A 189 21.86 -17.62 6.71
C PRO A 189 22.53 -18.15 7.99
N GLU A 190 23.30 -19.23 7.88
CA GLU A 190 24.02 -19.84 9.00
C GLU A 190 25.21 -19.00 9.46
N GLY A 191 25.90 -18.33 8.52
CA GLY A 191 26.95 -17.37 8.82
C GLY A 191 26.41 -16.13 9.54
N PHE A 192 25.28 -15.61 9.06
CA PHE A 192 24.54 -14.53 9.70
C PHE A 192 24.11 -14.90 11.13
N ALA A 193 23.48 -16.06 11.34
CA ALA A 193 23.05 -16.50 12.67
C ALA A 193 24.25 -16.62 13.66
N LYS A 194 25.38 -17.16 13.21
CA LYS A 194 26.62 -17.22 14.01
C LYS A 194 27.16 -15.83 14.35
N ALA A 195 27.13 -14.88 13.41
CA ALA A 195 27.57 -13.51 13.64
C ALA A 195 26.66 -12.77 14.64
N VAL A 196 25.35 -13.00 14.59
CA VAL A 196 24.37 -12.48 15.56
C VAL A 196 24.65 -13.05 16.95
N ARG A 197 24.86 -14.37 17.09
CA ARG A 197 25.17 -14.99 18.39
C ARG A 197 26.52 -14.57 18.97
N ALA A 198 27.50 -14.27 18.11
CA ALA A 198 28.83 -13.83 18.52
C ALA A 198 28.90 -12.33 18.88
N HIS A 199 27.87 -11.55 18.56
CA HIS A 199 27.83 -10.11 18.83
C HIS A 199 28.00 -9.81 20.33
N GLN A 200 28.67 -8.69 20.64
CA GLN A 200 28.89 -8.23 22.01
C GLN A 200 28.04 -7.01 22.27
N GLY A 201 27.03 -7.14 23.14
CA GLY A 201 25.99 -6.14 23.34
C GLY A 201 24.61 -6.69 22.99
N LEU A 202 23.58 -5.85 23.10
CA LEU A 202 22.22 -6.18 22.68
C LEU A 202 21.98 -5.63 21.27
N LEU A 203 21.54 -6.48 20.34
CA LEU A 203 21.07 -6.02 19.05
C LEU A 203 19.60 -5.58 19.12
N LEU A 204 19.25 -4.58 18.32
CA LEU A 204 17.86 -4.13 18.18
C LEU A 204 17.35 -4.46 16.78
N MET A 205 16.07 -4.83 16.68
CA MET A 205 15.31 -4.80 15.44
C MET A 205 14.34 -3.60 15.46
N ASP A 206 14.39 -2.77 14.42
CA ASP A 206 13.42 -1.68 14.27
C ASP A 206 12.13 -2.17 13.59
N THR A 207 10.99 -1.95 14.25
CA THR A 207 9.63 -2.29 13.77
C THR A 207 8.87 -1.08 13.22
N THR A 208 9.47 0.11 13.22
CA THR A 208 8.82 1.38 12.83
C THR A 208 8.21 1.32 11.42
N PHE A 209 8.83 0.57 10.50
CA PHE A 209 8.37 0.40 9.13
C PHE A 209 7.23 -0.65 8.97
N ARG A 210 6.89 -1.44 10.00
CA ARG A 210 5.86 -2.51 9.94
C ARG A 210 4.94 -2.56 11.17
N ASP A 211 5.34 -3.20 12.28
CA ASP A 211 4.40 -3.49 13.39
C ASP A 211 3.94 -2.24 14.15
N ALA A 212 4.81 -1.22 14.24
CA ALA A 212 4.51 0.00 14.98
C ALA A 212 3.30 0.75 14.39
N HIS A 213 3.32 1.04 13.08
CA HIS A 213 2.18 1.67 12.42
C HIS A 213 1.01 0.72 12.18
N GLN A 214 1.25 -0.59 12.09
CA GLN A 214 0.18 -1.60 12.12
C GLN A 214 -0.65 -1.50 13.41
N SER A 215 0.01 -1.25 14.54
CA SER A 215 -0.60 -1.18 15.87
C SER A 215 -1.20 0.19 16.20
N LEU A 216 -0.49 1.27 15.87
CA LEU A 216 -0.86 2.65 16.21
C LEU A 216 -1.76 3.34 15.17
N LEU A 217 -1.51 3.09 13.87
CA LEU A 217 -2.05 3.87 12.75
C LEU A 217 -2.84 3.00 11.76
N ALA A 218 -3.37 1.87 12.22
CA ALA A 218 -4.11 0.89 11.41
C ALA A 218 -3.36 0.47 10.12
N THR A 219 -2.03 0.35 10.17
CA THR A 219 -1.15 0.00 9.04
C THR A 219 -1.14 1.02 7.88
N ARG A 220 -1.57 2.27 8.12
CA ARG A 220 -1.79 3.25 7.04
C ARG A 220 -0.54 4.00 6.56
N VAL A 221 0.65 3.74 7.13
CA VAL A 221 1.87 4.45 6.71
C VAL A 221 2.25 4.08 5.27
N ARG A 222 2.46 5.14 4.49
CA ARG A 222 2.64 5.13 3.04
C ARG A 222 4.10 4.97 2.62
N THR A 223 4.29 4.41 1.43
CA THR A 223 5.61 4.22 0.80
C THR A 223 6.37 5.55 0.69
N HIS A 224 5.65 6.65 0.47
CA HIS A 224 6.19 8.01 0.38
C HIS A 224 7.02 8.44 1.61
N ASP A 225 6.48 8.25 2.81
CA ASP A 225 7.14 8.71 4.04
C ASP A 225 8.27 7.75 4.45
N LEU A 226 8.04 6.44 4.33
CA LEU A 226 9.07 5.41 4.56
C LEU A 226 10.33 5.66 3.70
N LYS A 227 10.16 5.99 2.42
CA LYS A 227 11.27 6.32 1.50
C LYS A 227 12.02 7.60 1.88
N LYS A 228 11.33 8.62 2.39
CA LYS A 228 11.96 9.90 2.76
C LYS A 228 13.00 9.72 3.87
N ILE A 229 12.72 8.89 4.87
CA ILE A 229 13.62 8.67 6.01
C ILE A 229 14.61 7.50 5.80
N SER A 230 14.37 6.63 4.82
CA SER A 230 15.20 5.45 4.54
C SER A 230 16.71 5.71 4.43
N PRO A 231 17.21 6.74 3.71
CA PRO A 231 18.64 7.01 3.64
C PRO A 231 19.27 7.33 5.00
N PHE A 232 18.52 8.00 5.90
CA PHE A 232 18.98 8.30 7.26
C PHE A 232 19.11 7.03 8.09
N VAL A 233 18.13 6.13 8.01
CA VAL A 233 18.16 4.81 8.67
C VAL A 233 19.39 4.03 8.22
N SER A 234 19.61 3.93 6.90
CA SER A 234 20.74 3.20 6.32
C SER A 234 22.10 3.71 6.80
N HIS A 235 22.27 5.03 6.97
CA HIS A 235 23.56 5.62 7.37
C HIS A 235 23.82 5.61 8.88
N ASN A 236 22.79 5.72 9.73
CA ASN A 236 22.95 5.93 11.17
C ASN A 236 22.61 4.68 12.01
N PHE A 237 21.98 3.67 11.41
CA PHE A 237 21.51 2.45 12.10
C PHE A 237 22.00 1.17 11.40
N SER A 238 23.21 1.20 10.81
CA SER A 238 23.81 0.05 10.10
C SER A 238 24.08 -1.18 10.99
N ASN A 239 24.09 -0.97 12.32
CA ASN A 239 24.25 -2.01 13.34
C ASN A 239 22.92 -2.64 13.82
N LEU A 240 21.76 -2.25 13.28
CA LEU A 240 20.51 -2.98 13.53
C LEU A 240 20.66 -4.44 13.06
N PHE A 241 20.08 -5.37 13.83
CA PHE A 241 19.95 -6.76 13.43
C PHE A 241 19.16 -6.88 12.12
N SER A 242 18.03 -6.17 12.04
CA SER A 242 17.22 -6.02 10.85
C SER A 242 16.27 -4.83 10.97
N LEU A 243 15.63 -4.49 9.84
CA LEU A 243 14.51 -3.57 9.76
C LEU A 243 13.27 -4.37 9.35
N GLU A 244 12.28 -4.46 10.23
CA GLU A 244 10.99 -5.08 9.91
C GLU A 244 10.14 -4.08 9.12
N ASN A 245 9.92 -4.36 7.83
CA ASN A 245 9.27 -3.43 6.91
C ASN A 245 8.16 -4.05 6.05
N TRP A 246 7.89 -5.35 6.21
CA TRP A 246 7.03 -6.09 5.30
C TRP A 246 6.29 -7.28 5.95
N GLY A 247 5.33 -7.87 5.22
CA GLY A 247 4.46 -8.90 5.76
C GLY A 247 3.45 -8.36 6.79
N GLY A 248 2.90 -9.25 7.61
CA GLY A 248 1.76 -8.91 8.46
C GLY A 248 0.61 -8.31 7.63
N ALA A 249 0.03 -7.20 8.09
CA ALA A 249 -1.08 -6.55 7.38
C ALA A 249 -0.63 -5.64 6.21
N THR A 250 0.67 -5.33 6.06
CA THR A 250 1.11 -4.28 5.10
C THR A 250 0.82 -4.63 3.65
N PHE A 251 0.85 -5.91 3.29
CA PHE A 251 0.63 -6.39 1.93
C PHE A 251 -0.79 -6.10 1.41
N ASP A 252 -1.81 -6.54 2.17
CA ASP A 252 -3.23 -6.27 1.90
C ASP A 252 -3.54 -4.77 2.00
N VAL A 253 -3.07 -4.10 3.06
CA VAL A 253 -3.39 -2.69 3.31
C VAL A 253 -2.80 -1.74 2.26
N ALA A 254 -1.59 -2.01 1.76
CA ALA A 254 -0.97 -1.22 0.69
C ALA A 254 -1.87 -1.19 -0.55
N MET A 255 -2.31 -2.36 -1.04
CA MET A 255 -3.18 -2.43 -2.21
C MET A 255 -4.59 -1.88 -1.90
N ARG A 256 -5.23 -2.39 -0.85
CA ARG A 256 -6.66 -2.15 -0.55
C ARG A 256 -6.98 -0.72 -0.14
N PHE A 257 -6.14 -0.12 0.70
CA PHE A 257 -6.46 1.12 1.40
C PHE A 257 -5.55 2.29 1.04
N LEU A 258 -4.31 2.02 0.64
CA LEU A 258 -3.37 3.05 0.19
C LEU A 258 -3.29 3.15 -1.34
N SER A 259 -3.76 2.11 -2.06
CA SER A 259 -3.64 1.99 -3.52
C SER A 259 -2.18 2.07 -4.01
N GLU A 260 -1.29 1.39 -3.27
CA GLU A 260 0.15 1.28 -3.51
C GLU A 260 0.53 -0.18 -3.74
N CYS A 261 1.49 -0.45 -4.64
CA CYS A 261 2.03 -1.80 -4.80
C CYS A 261 3.01 -2.13 -3.65
N PRO A 262 2.77 -3.18 -2.85
CA PRO A 262 3.67 -3.55 -1.75
C PRO A 262 5.05 -3.99 -2.25
N TRP A 263 5.13 -4.62 -3.42
CA TRP A 263 6.40 -5.07 -4.01
C TRP A 263 7.27 -3.89 -4.43
N LYS A 264 6.67 -2.87 -5.05
CA LYS A 264 7.36 -1.61 -5.35
C LYS A 264 7.89 -0.96 -4.06
N ARG A 265 7.11 -0.97 -2.97
CA ARG A 265 7.58 -0.53 -1.64
C ARG A 265 8.84 -1.31 -1.21
N LEU A 266 8.83 -2.65 -1.31
CA LEU A 266 10.00 -3.48 -0.96
C LEU A 266 11.23 -3.11 -1.80
N GLN A 267 11.09 -3.11 -3.13
CA GLN A 267 12.16 -2.78 -4.08
C GLN A 267 12.75 -1.38 -3.85
N GLU A 268 11.89 -0.36 -3.70
CA GLU A 268 12.33 1.03 -3.51
C GLU A 268 12.99 1.25 -2.14
N LEU A 269 12.50 0.61 -1.07
CA LEU A 269 13.17 0.63 0.23
C LEU A 269 14.52 -0.10 0.17
N ARG A 270 14.59 -1.25 -0.52
CA ARG A 270 15.81 -2.07 -0.65
C ARG A 270 16.94 -1.30 -1.34
N ALA A 271 16.60 -0.48 -2.33
CA ALA A 271 17.54 0.38 -3.03
C ALA A 271 18.03 1.57 -2.18
N LEU A 272 17.23 2.04 -1.21
CA LEU A 272 17.58 3.16 -0.31
C LEU A 272 18.29 2.71 0.97
N ILE A 273 18.13 1.43 1.35
CA ILE A 273 18.77 0.79 2.50
C ILE A 273 19.41 -0.51 1.98
N PRO A 274 20.67 -0.50 1.50
CA PRO A 274 21.32 -1.72 0.99
C PRO A 274 21.98 -2.60 2.07
N ASN A 275 22.26 -2.07 3.26
CA ASN A 275 23.18 -2.62 4.28
C ASN A 275 22.52 -3.27 5.51
N VAL A 276 21.27 -2.94 5.84
CA VAL A 276 20.52 -3.53 6.96
C VAL A 276 19.64 -4.68 6.45
N PRO A 277 19.60 -5.87 7.10
CA PRO A 277 18.72 -6.95 6.67
C PRO A 277 17.24 -6.54 6.71
N PHE A 278 16.46 -6.94 5.73
CA PHE A 278 15.00 -6.71 5.73
C PHE A 278 14.27 -7.92 6.31
N GLN A 279 13.34 -7.65 7.23
CA GLN A 279 12.56 -8.69 7.89
C GLN A 279 11.07 -8.55 7.59
N MET A 280 10.42 -9.70 7.44
CA MET A 280 8.96 -9.79 7.32
C MET A 280 8.35 -10.78 8.30
N LEU A 281 7.11 -10.49 8.71
CA LEU A 281 6.25 -11.43 9.42
C LEU A 281 5.49 -12.32 8.43
N LEU A 282 5.76 -13.63 8.44
CA LEU A 282 5.19 -14.64 7.56
C LEU A 282 4.33 -15.63 8.36
N ARG A 283 3.06 -15.82 7.97
CA ARG A 283 2.20 -16.85 8.56
C ARG A 283 2.44 -18.18 7.85
N GLY A 284 2.91 -19.21 8.56
CA GLY A 284 3.57 -20.39 7.97
C GLY A 284 2.82 -21.06 6.81
N ALA A 285 1.55 -21.41 6.98
CA ALA A 285 0.75 -22.05 5.92
C ALA A 285 -0.06 -21.06 5.04
N ASN A 286 0.09 -19.75 5.24
CA ASN A 286 -0.77 -18.74 4.63
C ASN A 286 0.01 -17.58 3.98
N ALA A 287 1.34 -17.57 4.07
CA ALA A 287 2.23 -16.48 3.70
C ALA A 287 1.80 -15.12 4.30
N VAL A 288 1.14 -14.28 3.51
CA VAL A 288 0.59 -12.95 3.90
C VAL A 288 -0.94 -12.89 3.83
N GLY A 289 -1.59 -14.03 3.59
CA GLY A 289 -3.02 -14.15 3.32
C GLY A 289 -3.90 -14.57 4.50
N TYR A 290 -5.21 -14.39 4.34
CA TYR A 290 -6.21 -14.76 5.35
C TYR A 290 -6.82 -16.16 5.18
N THR A 291 -6.68 -16.78 4.00
CA THR A 291 -7.18 -18.14 3.70
C THR A 291 -6.03 -19.14 3.58
N ASN A 292 -6.32 -20.42 3.40
CA ASN A 292 -5.33 -21.46 3.11
C ASN A 292 -4.99 -21.46 1.61
N TYR A 293 -3.72 -21.70 1.32
CA TYR A 293 -3.21 -21.83 -0.04
C TYR A 293 -2.60 -23.23 -0.20
N PRO A 294 -2.56 -23.79 -1.43
CA PRO A 294 -1.74 -24.95 -1.70
C PRO A 294 -0.26 -24.61 -1.50
N ASP A 295 0.52 -25.62 -1.14
CA ASP A 295 1.91 -25.46 -0.71
C ASP A 295 2.76 -24.68 -1.72
N ASN A 296 2.59 -24.96 -3.02
CA ASN A 296 3.34 -24.31 -4.08
C ASN A 296 3.14 -22.78 -4.13
N ALA A 297 2.03 -22.25 -3.62
CA ALA A 297 1.81 -20.80 -3.48
C ALA A 297 2.56 -20.19 -2.30
N VAL A 298 2.80 -20.94 -1.21
CA VAL A 298 3.64 -20.49 -0.09
C VAL A 298 5.11 -20.48 -0.50
N PHE A 299 5.58 -21.55 -1.16
CA PHE A 299 6.93 -21.62 -1.73
C PHE A 299 7.19 -20.51 -2.75
N LYS A 300 6.31 -20.33 -3.75
CA LYS A 300 6.51 -19.30 -4.78
C LYS A 300 6.43 -17.88 -4.20
N PHE A 301 5.64 -17.66 -3.14
CA PHE A 301 5.65 -16.38 -2.44
C PHE A 301 7.00 -16.08 -1.78
N CYS A 302 7.59 -17.06 -1.07
CA CYS A 302 8.88 -16.89 -0.41
C CYS A 302 10.02 -16.67 -1.41
N GLU A 303 10.01 -17.39 -2.54
CA GLU A 303 10.93 -17.22 -3.66
C GLU A 303 10.88 -15.77 -4.19
N VAL A 304 9.71 -15.30 -4.63
CA VAL A 304 9.55 -13.94 -5.20
C VAL A 304 9.84 -12.85 -4.16
N ALA A 305 9.54 -13.09 -2.87
CA ALA A 305 9.91 -12.18 -1.78
C ALA A 305 11.44 -12.08 -1.59
N LYS A 306 12.16 -13.20 -1.68
CA LYS A 306 13.63 -13.22 -1.57
C LYS A 306 14.29 -12.57 -2.78
N GLU A 307 13.81 -12.87 -3.99
CA GLU A 307 14.26 -12.22 -5.24
C GLU A 307 14.12 -10.68 -5.18
N ASN A 308 13.04 -10.20 -4.56
CA ASN A 308 12.77 -8.77 -4.36
C ASN A 308 13.53 -8.12 -3.17
N GLY A 309 14.40 -8.86 -2.48
CA GLY A 309 15.31 -8.33 -1.47
C GLY A 309 14.84 -8.43 -0.01
N MET A 310 13.85 -9.29 0.27
CA MET A 310 13.57 -9.74 1.64
C MET A 310 14.72 -10.63 2.15
N ASP A 311 15.13 -10.50 3.41
CA ASP A 311 16.27 -11.24 3.95
C ASP A 311 15.88 -12.27 5.01
N ILE A 312 15.02 -11.88 5.95
CA ILE A 312 14.62 -12.66 7.13
C ILE A 312 13.11 -12.90 7.14
N PHE A 313 12.71 -14.15 7.31
CA PHE A 313 11.32 -14.58 7.40
C PHE A 313 11.02 -15.02 8.82
N ARG A 314 10.29 -14.18 9.58
CA ARG A 314 9.74 -14.51 10.90
C ARG A 314 8.50 -15.38 10.71
N VAL A 315 8.66 -16.69 10.75
CA VAL A 315 7.63 -17.69 10.49
C VAL A 315 6.88 -18.02 11.78
N PHE A 316 5.58 -17.70 11.84
CA PHE A 316 4.70 -18.02 12.98
C PHE A 316 3.43 -18.75 12.52
N ASP A 317 2.74 -19.40 13.46
CA ASP A 317 1.37 -19.88 13.27
C ASP A 317 0.44 -19.30 14.34
N SER A 318 -0.82 -19.05 13.96
CA SER A 318 -1.82 -18.40 14.82
C SER A 318 -2.27 -19.21 16.04
N LEU A 319 -1.95 -20.51 16.06
CA LEU A 319 -2.24 -21.45 17.14
C LEU A 319 -0.97 -22.17 17.62
N ASN A 320 0.21 -21.72 17.18
CA ASN A 320 1.49 -22.47 17.24
C ASN A 320 1.36 -23.91 16.72
N TYR A 321 0.53 -24.13 15.69
CA TYR A 321 0.32 -25.44 15.09
C TYR A 321 1.53 -25.83 14.23
N LEU A 322 2.42 -26.65 14.81
CA LEU A 322 3.72 -27.02 14.24
C LEU A 322 3.69 -27.39 12.74
N PRO A 323 2.74 -28.21 12.22
CA PRO A 323 2.71 -28.53 10.78
C PRO A 323 2.53 -27.33 9.84
N ASN A 324 1.90 -26.24 10.29
CA ASN A 324 1.83 -24.99 9.52
C ASN A 324 3.17 -24.24 9.56
N MET A 325 3.86 -24.26 10.70
CA MET A 325 5.16 -23.59 10.87
C MET A 325 6.24 -24.27 10.02
N LEU A 326 6.30 -25.60 10.03
CA LEU A 326 7.28 -26.39 9.27
C LEU A 326 7.20 -26.08 7.76
N LEU A 327 6.00 -26.00 7.18
CA LEU A 327 5.82 -25.62 5.76
C LEU A 327 6.39 -24.22 5.45
N GLY A 328 6.13 -23.24 6.32
CA GLY A 328 6.63 -21.88 6.13
C GLY A 328 8.14 -21.77 6.33
N MET A 329 8.71 -22.56 7.24
CA MET A 329 10.15 -22.67 7.46
C MET A 329 10.84 -23.30 6.24
N GLU A 330 10.28 -24.39 5.71
CA GLU A 330 10.77 -25.05 4.49
C GLU A 330 10.70 -24.12 3.28
N ALA A 331 9.58 -23.43 3.08
CA ALA A 331 9.40 -22.46 1.98
C ALA A 331 10.39 -21.28 2.05
N ALA A 332 10.60 -20.71 3.25
CA ALA A 332 11.55 -19.61 3.45
C ALA A 332 13.02 -20.07 3.31
N GLY A 333 13.35 -21.26 3.81
CA GLY A 333 14.68 -21.85 3.67
C GLY A 333 15.01 -22.24 2.22
N ALA A 334 14.06 -22.84 1.50
CA ALA A 334 14.19 -23.20 0.10
C ALA A 334 14.36 -21.97 -0.82
N ALA A 335 13.80 -20.82 -0.45
CA ALA A 335 14.06 -19.54 -1.12
C ALA A 335 15.47 -18.97 -0.85
N GLY A 336 16.21 -19.48 0.15
CA GLY A 336 17.50 -18.92 0.60
C GLY A 336 17.36 -17.76 1.59
N GLY A 337 16.22 -17.66 2.29
CA GLY A 337 16.01 -16.68 3.36
C GLY A 337 16.52 -17.15 4.73
N VAL A 338 16.76 -16.20 5.64
CA VAL A 338 16.97 -16.54 7.05
C VAL A 338 15.64 -16.96 7.67
N VAL A 339 15.55 -18.22 8.08
CA VAL A 339 14.37 -18.75 8.78
C VAL A 339 14.45 -18.41 10.27
N GLU A 340 13.59 -17.50 10.72
CA GLU A 340 13.37 -17.20 12.13
C GLU A 340 12.04 -17.83 12.58
N ALA A 341 12.08 -18.93 13.33
CA ALA A 341 10.87 -19.62 13.79
C ALA A 341 10.33 -18.96 15.06
N ALA A 342 9.10 -18.44 14.99
CA ALA A 342 8.50 -17.62 16.03
C ALA A 342 7.38 -18.35 16.80
N ILE A 343 7.59 -18.53 18.10
CA ILE A 343 6.60 -19.07 19.03
C ILE A 343 5.74 -17.91 19.55
N SER A 344 4.44 -17.94 19.28
CA SER A 344 3.51 -16.96 19.82
C SER A 344 3.32 -17.19 21.32
N TYR A 345 3.53 -16.17 22.14
CA TYR A 345 3.42 -16.23 23.60
C TYR A 345 2.01 -15.82 24.07
N THR A 346 1.42 -16.63 24.96
CA THR A 346 0.15 -16.35 25.62
C THR A 346 0.16 -16.89 27.05
N GLY A 347 -0.67 -16.34 27.93
CA GLY A 347 -0.67 -16.72 29.34
C GLY A 347 0.53 -16.17 30.11
N ASP A 348 0.91 -16.87 31.17
CA ASP A 348 2.01 -16.47 32.05
C ASP A 348 2.78 -17.69 32.55
N VAL A 349 4.02 -17.87 32.08
CA VAL A 349 4.88 -18.99 32.53
C VAL A 349 5.31 -18.88 33.99
N SER A 350 5.12 -17.72 34.63
CA SER A 350 5.35 -17.52 36.07
C SER A 350 4.12 -17.83 36.94
N ASP A 351 2.94 -18.04 36.33
CA ASP A 351 1.70 -18.35 37.05
C ASP A 351 1.51 -19.88 37.18
N PRO A 352 1.63 -20.45 38.40
CA PRO A 352 1.45 -21.89 38.60
C PRO A 352 0.02 -22.36 38.34
N MET A 353 -0.97 -21.47 38.21
CA MET A 353 -2.36 -21.82 37.89
C MET A 353 -2.64 -21.96 36.39
N ARG A 354 -1.77 -21.43 35.50
CA ARG A 354 -1.98 -21.44 34.03
C ARG A 354 -1.15 -22.50 33.31
N GLN A 355 -1.39 -23.77 33.64
CA GLN A 355 -0.58 -24.90 33.17
C GLN A 355 -0.74 -25.28 31.68
N LYS A 356 -1.74 -24.76 30.95
CA LYS A 356 -1.91 -25.06 29.51
C LYS A 356 -0.75 -24.56 28.65
N TYR A 357 -0.21 -23.39 28.98
CA TYR A 357 0.90 -22.74 28.28
C TYR A 357 2.07 -22.56 29.27
N SER A 358 2.51 -23.68 29.85
CA SER A 358 3.60 -23.73 30.83
C SER A 358 4.98 -23.52 30.19
N LEU A 359 6.01 -23.32 31.00
CA LEU A 359 7.40 -23.24 30.53
C LEU A 359 7.82 -24.47 29.69
N ASP A 360 7.38 -25.66 30.10
CA ASP A 360 7.63 -26.93 29.41
C ASP A 360 6.98 -26.98 28.01
N TYR A 361 5.80 -26.39 27.83
CA TYR A 361 5.17 -26.24 26.51
C TYR A 361 6.07 -25.42 25.55
N TYR A 362 6.58 -24.27 26.02
CA TYR A 362 7.44 -23.41 25.20
C TYR A 362 8.78 -24.06 24.86
N VAL A 363 9.43 -24.71 25.84
CA VAL A 363 10.72 -25.39 25.63
C VAL A 363 10.58 -26.58 24.67
N LYS A 364 9.50 -27.38 24.79
CA LYS A 364 9.24 -28.49 23.86
C LYS A 364 8.97 -28.02 22.43
N LEU A 365 8.19 -26.96 22.26
CA LEU A 365 7.94 -26.40 20.93
C LEU A 365 9.23 -25.82 20.32
N ALA A 366 10.06 -25.15 21.12
CA ALA A 366 11.38 -24.69 20.67
C ALA A 366 12.30 -25.85 20.24
N ASP A 367 12.28 -26.97 20.96
CA ASP A 367 13.05 -28.18 20.62
C ASP A 367 12.68 -28.73 19.23
N GLU A 368 11.38 -28.76 18.90
CA GLU A 368 10.92 -29.16 17.56
C GLU A 368 11.29 -28.15 16.46
N LEU A 369 11.24 -26.85 16.74
CA LEU A 369 11.62 -25.80 15.77
C LEU A 369 13.13 -25.74 15.53
N VAL A 370 13.95 -26.03 16.55
CA VAL A 370 15.42 -26.16 16.41
C VAL A 370 15.79 -27.43 15.65
N LYS A 371 15.14 -28.58 15.94
CA LYS A 371 15.29 -29.81 15.13
C LYS A 371 14.92 -29.59 13.66
N ALA A 372 13.92 -28.76 13.39
CA ALA A 372 13.49 -28.40 12.05
C ALA A 372 14.42 -27.40 11.33
N GLY A 373 15.55 -27.02 11.93
CA GLY A 373 16.57 -26.21 11.28
C GLY A 373 16.29 -24.70 11.26
N THR A 374 15.64 -24.16 12.30
CA THR A 374 15.57 -22.69 12.42
C THR A 374 16.95 -22.08 12.65
N HIS A 375 17.23 -20.95 11.99
CA HIS A 375 18.48 -20.21 12.16
C HIS A 375 18.44 -19.34 13.42
N ILE A 376 17.24 -18.88 13.80
CA ILE A 376 16.99 -17.95 14.92
C ILE A 376 15.66 -18.36 15.56
N LEU A 377 15.65 -18.51 16.88
CA LEU A 377 14.43 -18.78 17.63
C LEU A 377 13.81 -17.46 18.11
N CYS A 378 12.56 -17.21 17.76
CA CYS A 378 11.83 -16.01 18.19
C CYS A 378 10.73 -16.35 19.20
N ILE A 379 10.61 -15.52 20.25
CA ILE A 379 9.40 -15.45 21.10
C ILE A 379 8.60 -14.23 20.68
N LYS A 380 7.39 -14.44 20.17
CA LYS A 380 6.46 -13.38 19.73
C LYS A 380 5.34 -13.17 20.76
N ASP A 381 5.54 -12.25 21.67
CA ASP A 381 4.50 -11.75 22.58
C ASP A 381 3.67 -10.65 21.90
N MET A 382 2.68 -11.06 21.11
CA MET A 382 1.83 -10.17 20.29
C MET A 382 0.89 -9.24 21.09
N ALA A 383 0.81 -9.38 22.42
CA ALA A 383 -0.09 -8.61 23.26
C ALA A 383 0.61 -7.79 24.36
N GLY A 384 1.85 -8.13 24.74
CA GLY A 384 2.55 -7.47 25.85
C GLY A 384 2.31 -8.15 27.20
N LEU A 385 2.27 -9.49 27.18
CA LEU A 385 2.00 -10.35 28.33
C LEU A 385 3.26 -10.78 29.09
N LEU A 386 4.45 -10.69 28.46
CA LEU A 386 5.72 -11.00 29.13
C LEU A 386 5.99 -9.98 30.25
N LYS A 387 5.89 -10.44 31.49
CA LYS A 387 6.34 -9.70 32.67
C LYS A 387 7.85 -9.92 32.85
N PRO A 388 8.59 -9.02 33.54
CA PRO A 388 10.02 -9.19 33.74
C PRO A 388 10.45 -10.53 34.38
N GLU A 389 9.60 -11.16 35.21
CA GLU A 389 9.92 -12.47 35.79
C GLU A 389 9.64 -13.61 34.81
N SER A 390 8.49 -13.59 34.12
CA SER A 390 8.16 -14.51 33.02
C SER A 390 9.23 -14.48 31.92
N SER A 391 9.75 -13.29 31.61
CA SER A 391 10.88 -13.06 30.70
C SER A 391 12.14 -13.82 31.12
N LYS A 392 12.58 -13.68 32.38
CA LYS A 392 13.79 -14.36 32.87
C LYS A 392 13.63 -15.88 32.82
N LEU A 393 12.48 -16.39 33.28
CA LEU A 393 12.20 -17.82 33.31
C LEU A 393 12.19 -18.43 31.91
N LEU A 394 11.48 -17.80 30.96
CA LEU A 394 11.38 -18.29 29.59
C LEU A 394 12.71 -18.18 28.85
N ILE A 395 13.31 -17.00 28.81
CA ILE A 395 14.52 -16.75 28.01
C ILE A 395 15.73 -17.46 28.60
N GLY A 396 15.86 -17.52 29.93
CA GLY A 396 16.89 -18.30 30.61
C GLY A 396 16.81 -19.78 30.26
N ALA A 397 15.63 -20.40 30.39
CA ALA A 397 15.44 -21.82 30.05
C ALA A 397 15.72 -22.13 28.56
N LEU A 398 15.35 -21.21 27.65
CA LEU A 398 15.67 -21.35 26.23
C LEU A 398 17.17 -21.18 25.94
N ARG A 399 17.85 -20.24 26.62
CA ARG A 399 19.30 -20.05 26.48
C ARG A 399 20.09 -21.24 27.02
N ASP A 400 19.69 -21.77 28.17
CA ASP A 400 20.30 -22.97 28.77
C ASP A 400 20.12 -24.20 27.87
N ARG A 401 18.96 -24.32 27.21
CA ARG A 401 18.67 -25.43 26.27
C ARG A 401 19.36 -25.26 24.92
N PHE A 402 19.50 -24.03 24.42
CA PHE A 402 20.02 -23.70 23.10
C PHE A 402 21.13 -22.62 23.19
N PRO A 403 22.34 -22.98 23.65
CA PRO A 403 23.42 -22.01 23.90
C PRO A 403 23.93 -21.30 22.63
N ASP A 404 23.85 -21.98 21.48
CA ASP A 404 24.40 -21.52 20.19
C ASP A 404 23.36 -20.90 19.23
N VAL A 405 22.07 -21.09 19.50
CA VAL A 405 20.98 -20.55 18.65
C VAL A 405 20.70 -19.10 19.06
N PRO A 406 20.66 -18.13 18.14
CA PRO A 406 20.20 -16.78 18.45
C PRO A 406 18.76 -16.76 18.97
N ILE A 407 18.52 -15.98 20.02
CA ILE A 407 17.19 -15.77 20.62
C ILE A 407 16.74 -14.33 20.38
N HIS A 408 15.65 -14.18 19.64
CA HIS A 408 15.01 -12.90 19.33
C HIS A 408 13.71 -12.77 20.14
N VAL A 409 13.49 -11.65 20.83
CA VAL A 409 12.24 -11.42 21.57
C VAL A 409 11.48 -10.21 21.03
N HIS A 410 10.25 -10.47 20.59
CA HIS A 410 9.27 -9.47 20.22
C HIS A 410 8.24 -9.32 21.34
N THR A 411 7.91 -8.08 21.72
CA THR A 411 6.76 -7.77 22.59
C THR A 411 6.02 -6.52 22.09
N HIS A 412 4.87 -6.22 22.69
CA HIS A 412 4.19 -4.92 22.61
C HIS A 412 4.19 -4.26 23.99
N ASP A 413 4.26 -2.94 24.05
CA ASP A 413 4.27 -2.16 25.31
C ASP A 413 2.85 -1.84 25.81
N THR A 414 1.88 -2.71 25.52
CA THR A 414 0.44 -2.43 25.75
C THR A 414 0.16 -2.11 27.21
N ALA A 415 0.83 -2.80 28.14
CA ALA A 415 0.70 -2.58 29.58
C ALA A 415 1.60 -1.45 30.13
N GLY A 416 2.48 -0.84 29.32
CA GLY A 416 3.53 0.09 29.78
C GLY A 416 4.69 -0.59 30.52
N ALA A 417 4.91 -1.89 30.30
CA ALA A 417 5.91 -2.73 30.95
C ALA A 417 6.94 -3.33 29.98
N GLY A 418 6.81 -3.06 28.67
CA GLY A 418 7.57 -3.71 27.60
C GLY A 418 9.07 -3.38 27.64
N VAL A 419 9.45 -2.14 27.98
CA VAL A 419 10.88 -1.78 28.18
C VAL A 419 11.49 -2.62 29.32
N ALA A 420 10.79 -2.77 30.44
CA ALA A 420 11.26 -3.59 31.56
C ALA A 420 11.31 -5.09 31.21
N ALA A 421 10.36 -5.59 30.41
CA ALA A 421 10.34 -6.96 29.92
C ALA A 421 11.50 -7.24 28.95
N MET A 422 11.81 -6.32 28.02
CA MET A 422 12.92 -6.48 27.08
C MET A 422 14.29 -6.37 27.74
N LEU A 423 14.46 -5.47 28.72
CA LEU A 423 15.66 -5.44 29.56
C LEU A 423 15.83 -6.76 30.35
N ALA A 424 14.74 -7.36 30.83
CA ALA A 424 14.79 -8.66 31.50
C ALA A 424 15.11 -9.81 30.53
N CYS A 425 14.58 -9.81 29.30
CA CYS A 425 14.94 -10.77 28.26
C CYS A 425 16.42 -10.67 27.86
N ALA A 426 16.92 -9.45 27.62
CA ALA A 426 18.32 -9.20 27.30
C ALA A 426 19.25 -9.64 28.45
N GLY A 427 18.90 -9.31 29.70
CA GLY A 427 19.61 -9.76 30.90
C GLY A 427 19.60 -11.29 31.11
N ALA A 428 18.59 -11.98 30.57
CA ALA A 428 18.49 -13.44 30.56
C ALA A 428 19.15 -14.11 29.33
N GLY A 429 19.75 -13.33 28.43
CA GLY A 429 20.53 -13.83 27.30
C GLY A 429 19.81 -13.89 25.95
N ALA A 430 18.76 -13.08 25.73
CA ALA A 430 18.31 -12.77 24.37
C ALA A 430 19.38 -11.96 23.62
N ASP A 431 19.62 -12.29 22.34
CA ASP A 431 20.60 -11.58 21.50
C ASP A 431 19.98 -10.36 20.81
N VAL A 432 18.67 -10.42 20.52
CA VAL A 432 17.93 -9.38 19.81
C VAL A 432 16.60 -9.08 20.49
N VAL A 433 16.19 -7.80 20.52
CA VAL A 433 14.82 -7.40 20.89
C VAL A 433 14.20 -6.44 19.88
N ASP A 434 12.88 -6.56 19.67
CA ASP A 434 12.09 -5.62 18.88
C ASP A 434 11.90 -4.28 19.62
N VAL A 435 12.09 -3.17 18.89
CA VAL A 435 11.80 -1.81 19.34
C VAL A 435 11.08 -1.02 18.24
N ALA A 436 10.50 0.13 18.60
CA ALA A 436 10.11 1.17 17.66
C ALA A 436 10.77 2.50 18.07
N VAL A 437 10.98 3.41 17.12
CA VAL A 437 11.42 4.78 17.46
C VAL A 437 10.38 5.48 18.33
N ASP A 438 10.84 6.36 19.23
CA ASP A 438 10.06 6.80 20.40
C ASP A 438 8.69 7.40 20.07
N SER A 439 8.58 8.25 19.05
CA SER A 439 7.31 8.83 18.57
C SER A 439 6.34 7.81 17.94
N MET A 440 6.82 6.62 17.62
CA MET A 440 6.07 5.47 17.10
C MET A 440 6.08 4.27 18.07
N ALA A 441 6.54 4.46 19.30
CA ALA A 441 6.63 3.43 20.33
C ALA A 441 5.51 3.56 21.38
N GLY A 442 5.51 2.61 22.32
CA GLY A 442 4.61 2.60 23.48
C GLY A 442 3.16 2.25 23.13
N MET A 443 2.33 2.12 24.16
CA MET A 443 0.94 1.68 24.03
C MET A 443 0.88 0.35 23.25
N THR A 444 -0.02 0.19 22.28
CA THR A 444 -0.11 -1.03 21.47
C THR A 444 1.09 -1.25 20.53
N SER A 445 2.08 -0.34 20.45
CA SER A 445 3.32 -0.51 19.67
C SER A 445 4.39 -1.28 20.45
N GLN A 446 5.60 -1.36 19.90
CA GLN A 446 6.79 -1.90 20.55
C GLN A 446 7.35 -0.96 21.64
N PRO A 447 8.22 -1.46 22.53
CA PRO A 447 8.99 -0.63 23.46
C PRO A 447 9.84 0.44 22.75
N SER A 448 10.10 1.55 23.44
CA SER A 448 10.89 2.67 22.92
C SER A 448 12.36 2.29 22.69
N MET A 449 12.84 2.54 21.46
CA MET A 449 14.22 2.40 21.05
C MET A 449 15.15 3.29 21.89
N GLY A 450 14.81 4.56 22.09
CA GLY A 450 15.59 5.50 22.87
C GLY A 450 15.72 5.08 24.33
N ALA A 451 14.64 4.58 24.93
CA ALA A 451 14.67 4.01 26.27
C ALA A 451 15.58 2.77 26.36
N MET A 452 15.47 1.82 25.42
CA MET A 452 16.33 0.64 25.38
C MET A 452 17.82 1.01 25.21
N VAL A 453 18.14 1.90 24.27
CA VAL A 453 19.52 2.39 24.04
C VAL A 453 20.05 3.10 25.29
N ALA A 454 19.27 3.98 25.90
CA ALA A 454 19.69 4.73 27.09
C ALA A 454 19.89 3.85 28.33
N CYS A 455 19.00 2.87 28.56
CA CYS A 455 19.12 1.93 29.69
C CYS A 455 20.25 0.90 29.51
N ALA A 456 20.60 0.55 28.27
CA ALA A 456 21.68 -0.37 27.96
C ALA A 456 23.08 0.28 28.01
N LYS A 457 23.16 1.61 27.81
CA LYS A 457 24.41 2.37 27.67
C LYS A 457 25.36 2.18 28.87
N GLY A 458 26.62 1.85 28.59
CA GLY A 458 27.65 1.62 29.61
C GLY A 458 27.51 0.30 30.39
N THR A 459 26.60 -0.59 29.96
CA THR A 459 26.46 -1.94 30.51
C THR A 459 27.03 -2.99 29.55
N LYS A 460 26.99 -4.28 29.92
CA LYS A 460 27.33 -5.39 29.00
C LYS A 460 26.34 -5.55 27.83
N LEU A 461 25.18 -4.88 27.90
CA LEU A 461 24.13 -4.92 26.89
C LEU A 461 24.16 -3.69 25.96
N ASP A 462 25.19 -2.83 26.05
CA ASP A 462 25.28 -1.61 25.24
C ASP A 462 25.08 -1.94 23.75
N THR A 463 24.21 -1.18 23.09
CA THR A 463 23.78 -1.40 21.70
C THR A 463 24.73 -0.76 20.69
N GLY A 464 25.60 0.15 21.13
CA GLY A 464 26.43 0.98 20.26
C GLY A 464 25.68 2.03 19.43
N ILE A 465 24.35 2.13 19.54
CA ILE A 465 23.54 3.12 18.80
C ILE A 465 23.71 4.50 19.46
N ALA A 466 24.02 5.51 18.64
CA ALA A 466 24.11 6.89 19.10
C ALA A 466 22.70 7.44 19.42
N LEU A 467 22.43 7.71 20.70
CA LEU A 467 21.11 8.16 21.17
C LEU A 467 20.64 9.46 20.48
N GLU A 468 21.56 10.36 20.13
CA GLU A 468 21.30 11.57 19.32
C GLU A 468 20.65 11.24 17.96
N LYS A 469 21.02 10.11 17.34
CA LYS A 469 20.42 9.64 16.08
C LYS A 469 19.06 9.01 16.25
N VAL A 470 18.76 8.48 17.44
CA VAL A 470 17.39 8.09 17.80
C VAL A 470 16.49 9.32 17.94
N PHE A 471 17.01 10.43 18.48
CA PHE A 471 16.27 11.69 18.57
C PHE A 471 15.98 12.29 17.18
N ASP A 472 17.01 12.45 16.33
CA ASP A 472 16.86 12.88 14.93
C ASP A 472 15.80 12.03 14.18
N TYR A 473 15.81 10.70 14.39
CA TYR A 473 14.85 9.76 13.79
C TYR A 473 13.44 9.93 14.36
N SER A 474 13.32 10.15 15.67
CA SER A 474 12.04 10.34 16.37
C SER A 474 11.36 11.64 15.98
N GLU A 475 12.10 12.74 15.82
CA GLU A 475 11.56 14.04 15.39
C GLU A 475 10.92 13.97 14.00
N TYR A 476 11.54 13.26 13.05
CA TYR A 476 10.92 12.98 11.74
C TYR A 476 9.57 12.29 11.91
N TRP A 477 9.52 11.24 12.73
CA TRP A 477 8.33 10.42 12.91
C TRP A 477 7.24 11.09 13.75
N GLU A 478 7.59 11.99 14.68
CA GLU A 478 6.63 12.79 15.45
C GLU A 478 5.78 13.65 14.50
N VAL A 479 6.44 14.35 13.57
CA VAL A 479 5.75 15.17 12.56
C VAL A 479 5.03 14.29 11.53
N ALA A 480 5.67 13.21 11.07
CA ALA A 480 5.07 12.31 10.09
C ALA A 480 3.81 11.61 10.63
N ARG A 481 3.81 11.18 11.90
CA ARG A 481 2.66 10.60 12.60
C ARG A 481 1.47 11.56 12.62
N GLY A 482 1.71 12.87 12.73
CA GLY A 482 0.70 13.91 12.59
C GLY A 482 -0.07 13.89 11.26
N LEU A 483 0.54 13.42 10.16
CA LEU A 483 -0.16 13.21 8.87
C LEU A 483 -1.20 12.08 8.95
N TYR A 484 -1.02 11.14 9.87
CA TYR A 484 -1.86 9.96 10.08
C TYR A 484 -2.82 10.09 11.26
N ALA A 485 -2.98 11.27 11.84
CA ALA A 485 -3.97 11.56 12.90
C ALA A 485 -5.41 11.03 12.63
N PRO A 486 -5.94 10.96 11.38
CA PRO A 486 -7.22 10.31 11.08
C PRO A 486 -7.30 8.80 11.37
N PHE A 487 -6.18 8.15 11.69
CA PHE A 487 -6.07 6.70 11.94
C PHE A 487 -5.47 6.37 13.31
N ASP A 488 -5.09 7.38 14.10
CA ASP A 488 -4.28 7.20 15.31
C ASP A 488 -5.08 6.62 16.48
N CYS A 489 -4.57 5.55 17.08
CA CYS A 489 -5.18 4.89 18.24
C CYS A 489 -5.34 5.84 19.44
N THR A 490 -4.57 6.92 19.53
CA THR A 490 -4.71 7.96 20.57
C THR A 490 -6.03 8.72 20.50
N ALA A 491 -6.79 8.61 19.41
CA ALA A 491 -8.18 9.07 19.38
C ALA A 491 -9.07 8.33 20.40
N THR A 492 -8.72 7.09 20.76
CA THR A 492 -9.54 6.20 21.60
C THR A 492 -8.82 5.67 22.84
N MET A 493 -7.48 5.63 22.83
CA MET A 493 -6.64 5.12 23.92
C MET A 493 -5.45 6.07 24.17
N LYS A 494 -5.47 6.81 25.28
CA LYS A 494 -4.48 7.88 25.56
C LYS A 494 -3.13 7.40 26.11
N SER A 495 -3.05 6.15 26.55
CA SER A 495 -1.87 5.54 27.17
C SER A 495 -1.96 4.02 27.08
N GLY A 496 -0.91 3.31 27.49
CA GLY A 496 -0.99 1.88 27.76
C GLY A 496 -2.08 1.54 28.80
N ASN A 497 -2.50 0.28 28.81
CA ASN A 497 -3.57 -0.24 29.65
C ASN A 497 -3.23 -1.68 30.11
N ALA A 498 -3.10 -1.86 31.43
CA ALA A 498 -2.75 -3.13 32.04
C ALA A 498 -3.87 -4.20 32.00
N ASP A 499 -5.11 -3.86 31.61
CA ASP A 499 -6.18 -4.86 31.46
C ASP A 499 -5.90 -5.89 30.34
N VAL A 500 -4.88 -5.68 29.51
CA VAL A 500 -4.35 -6.67 28.56
C VAL A 500 -3.91 -7.96 29.25
N TYR A 501 -3.48 -7.93 30.51
CA TYR A 501 -3.18 -9.16 31.28
C TYR A 501 -4.44 -9.99 31.63
N GLU A 502 -5.64 -9.42 31.52
CA GLU A 502 -6.92 -10.14 31.68
C GLU A 502 -7.54 -10.54 30.33
N ASN A 503 -7.51 -9.63 29.35
CA ASN A 503 -8.20 -9.84 28.06
C ASN A 503 -7.31 -10.42 26.96
N GLU A 504 -5.98 -10.28 27.06
CA GLU A 504 -4.99 -10.79 26.11
C GLU A 504 -5.27 -10.37 24.65
N ILE A 505 -5.82 -9.16 24.43
CA ILE A 505 -6.08 -8.62 23.09
C ILE A 505 -4.76 -8.08 22.49
N PRO A 506 -4.32 -8.58 21.32
CA PRO A 506 -3.11 -8.08 20.64
C PRO A 506 -3.21 -6.62 20.18
N GLY A 507 -2.07 -5.95 20.06
CA GLY A 507 -2.00 -4.51 19.76
C GLY A 507 -2.84 -4.07 18.56
N GLY A 508 -2.57 -4.63 17.37
CA GLY A 508 -3.35 -4.34 16.16
C GLY A 508 -4.82 -4.81 16.22
N GLN A 509 -5.15 -5.82 17.03
CA GLN A 509 -6.55 -6.25 17.21
C GLN A 509 -7.31 -5.29 18.12
N TYR A 510 -6.68 -4.67 19.11
CA TYR A 510 -7.33 -3.69 20.00
C TYR A 510 -7.87 -2.50 19.21
N THR A 511 -7.03 -1.88 18.38
CA THR A 511 -7.40 -0.76 17.52
C THR A 511 -8.53 -1.12 16.55
N ASN A 512 -8.44 -2.29 15.89
CA ASN A 512 -9.47 -2.78 14.97
C ASN A 512 -10.80 -3.10 15.67
N LEU A 513 -10.77 -3.82 16.79
CA LEU A 513 -11.96 -4.19 17.56
C LEU A 513 -12.69 -2.95 18.11
N HIS A 514 -11.94 -1.91 18.49
CA HIS A 514 -12.51 -0.64 18.92
C HIS A 514 -13.22 0.10 17.77
N PHE A 515 -12.61 0.15 16.58
CA PHE A 515 -13.26 0.76 15.41
C PHE A 515 -14.51 -0.03 14.97
N GLN A 516 -14.45 -1.38 14.95
CA GLN A 516 -15.61 -2.23 14.67
C GLN A 516 -16.75 -2.01 15.67
N ALA A 517 -16.44 -2.02 16.97
CA ALA A 517 -17.44 -1.74 18.02
C ALA A 517 -18.09 -0.36 17.84
N HIS A 518 -17.34 0.68 17.45
CA HIS A 518 -17.91 1.98 17.12
C HIS A 518 -18.82 1.95 15.89
N SER A 519 -18.41 1.29 14.80
CA SER A 519 -19.24 1.13 13.60
C SER A 519 -20.53 0.35 13.85
N MET A 520 -20.53 -0.58 14.81
CA MET A 520 -21.70 -1.36 15.23
C MET A 520 -22.55 -0.67 16.32
N GLY A 521 -22.22 0.55 16.73
CA GLY A 521 -22.94 1.27 17.80
C GLY A 521 -22.66 0.76 19.23
N LEU A 522 -21.68 -0.14 19.40
CA LEU A 522 -21.22 -0.71 20.67
C LEU A 522 -20.05 0.06 21.31
N GLY A 523 -19.67 1.23 20.78
CA GLY A 523 -18.51 2.00 21.28
C GLY A 523 -18.59 2.37 22.77
N ASN A 524 -19.79 2.72 23.26
CA ASN A 524 -20.04 2.95 24.69
C ASN A 524 -19.97 1.68 25.55
N LYS A 525 -20.07 0.49 24.94
CA LYS A 525 -20.00 -0.84 25.55
C LYS A 525 -18.61 -1.49 25.41
N PHE A 526 -17.57 -0.78 25.00
CA PHE A 526 -16.25 -1.40 24.76
C PHE A 526 -15.66 -2.14 25.98
N LYS A 527 -16.00 -1.72 27.21
CA LYS A 527 -15.66 -2.45 28.44
C LYS A 527 -16.34 -3.83 28.54
N GLU A 528 -17.59 -3.95 28.07
CA GLU A 528 -18.30 -5.22 27.97
C GLU A 528 -17.66 -6.10 26.88
N VAL A 529 -17.28 -5.52 25.74
CA VAL A 529 -16.58 -6.23 24.65
C VAL A 529 -15.25 -6.83 25.13
N LYS A 530 -14.44 -6.10 25.90
CA LYS A 530 -13.19 -6.64 26.46
C LYS A 530 -13.41 -7.79 27.45
N LYS A 531 -14.46 -7.73 28.28
CA LYS A 531 -14.85 -8.85 29.16
C LYS A 531 -15.33 -10.07 28.36
N ALA A 532 -16.20 -9.83 27.37
CA ALA A 532 -16.67 -10.88 26.48
C ALA A 532 -15.53 -11.51 25.66
N TYR A 533 -14.45 -10.77 25.36
CA TYR A 533 -13.25 -11.31 24.70
C TYR A 533 -12.52 -12.33 25.57
N ALA A 534 -12.35 -12.07 26.86
CA ALA A 534 -11.77 -13.02 27.81
C ALA A 534 -12.65 -14.28 27.97
N GLU A 535 -13.99 -14.14 27.98
CA GLU A 535 -14.90 -15.28 28.05
C GLU A 535 -15.00 -16.06 26.72
N ALA A 536 -14.96 -15.37 25.58
CA ALA A 536 -14.87 -15.96 24.24
C ALA A 536 -13.57 -16.76 24.07
N ASN A 537 -12.45 -16.29 24.63
CA ASN A 537 -11.21 -17.05 24.66
C ASN A 537 -11.38 -18.37 25.42
N LYS A 538 -12.02 -18.36 26.60
CA LYS A 538 -12.29 -19.58 27.39
C LYS A 538 -13.25 -20.53 26.70
N LEU A 539 -14.33 -20.00 26.09
CA LEU A 539 -15.27 -20.77 25.25
C LEU A 539 -14.55 -21.54 24.15
N LEU A 540 -13.60 -20.88 23.47
CA LEU A 540 -12.84 -21.44 22.37
C LEU A 540 -11.65 -22.31 22.83
N GLY A 541 -11.51 -22.56 24.14
CA GLY A 541 -10.57 -23.51 24.73
C GLY A 541 -9.27 -22.91 25.28
N ASP A 542 -9.21 -21.60 25.56
CA ASP A 542 -8.01 -20.80 25.85
C ASP A 542 -6.99 -20.86 24.71
N LEU A 543 -7.11 -19.94 23.76
CA LEU A 543 -6.32 -19.92 22.53
C LEU A 543 -5.10 -18.98 22.63
N ILE A 544 -4.09 -19.30 21.83
CA ILE A 544 -3.15 -18.30 21.33
C ILE A 544 -3.94 -17.35 20.42
N LYS A 545 -3.84 -16.05 20.68
CA LYS A 545 -4.64 -15.01 20.03
C LYS A 545 -3.73 -14.09 19.24
N VAL A 546 -3.58 -14.37 17.95
CA VAL A 546 -2.86 -13.52 16.98
C VAL A 546 -3.60 -13.64 15.64
N THR A 547 -3.35 -12.77 14.65
CA THR A 547 -4.17 -12.84 13.42
C THR A 547 -4.06 -14.22 12.73
N PRO A 548 -5.18 -14.90 12.38
CA PRO A 548 -6.58 -14.50 12.51
C PRO A 548 -7.32 -15.01 13.79
N SER A 549 -6.72 -15.84 14.65
CA SER A 549 -7.38 -16.34 15.87
C SER A 549 -7.82 -15.21 16.81
N SER A 550 -7.06 -14.11 16.88
CA SER A 550 -7.46 -12.91 17.64
C SER A 550 -8.71 -12.23 17.10
N LYS A 551 -8.96 -12.30 15.78
CA LYS A 551 -10.20 -11.84 15.15
C LYS A 551 -11.35 -12.78 15.48
N ILE A 552 -11.15 -14.10 15.40
CA ILE A 552 -12.18 -15.12 15.70
C ILE A 552 -12.75 -14.93 17.13
N VAL A 553 -11.86 -14.72 18.12
CA VAL A 553 -12.27 -14.38 19.50
C VAL A 553 -13.01 -13.04 19.56
N GLY A 554 -12.61 -12.05 18.76
CA GLY A 554 -13.24 -10.73 18.69
C GLY A 554 -14.63 -10.73 18.04
N ASP A 555 -14.83 -11.53 16.99
CA ASP A 555 -16.12 -11.72 16.34
C ASP A 555 -17.10 -12.41 17.30
N LEU A 556 -16.65 -13.42 18.05
CA LEU A 556 -17.45 -14.09 19.09
C LEU A 556 -17.78 -13.13 20.25
N ALA A 557 -16.81 -12.33 20.71
CA ALA A 557 -17.03 -11.35 21.78
C ALA A 557 -18.08 -10.29 21.40
N GLN A 558 -18.01 -9.76 20.17
CA GLN A 558 -19.00 -8.82 19.65
C GLN A 558 -20.38 -9.48 19.51
N PHE A 559 -20.45 -10.71 19.01
CA PHE A 559 -21.68 -11.49 18.93
C PHE A 559 -22.33 -11.70 20.32
N MET A 560 -21.53 -12.05 21.34
CA MET A 560 -22.01 -12.20 22.72
C MET A 560 -22.58 -10.89 23.27
N VAL A 561 -21.87 -9.77 23.14
CA VAL A 561 -22.34 -8.46 23.62
C VAL A 561 -23.58 -7.97 22.87
N GLN A 562 -23.63 -8.16 21.54
CA GLN A 562 -24.76 -7.74 20.71
C GLN A 562 -26.06 -8.49 21.07
N ASN A 563 -25.94 -9.78 21.42
CA ASN A 563 -27.08 -10.63 21.78
C ASN A 563 -27.31 -10.71 23.30
N ASN A 564 -26.54 -9.97 24.11
CA ASN A 564 -26.52 -10.02 25.59
C ASN A 564 -26.32 -11.43 26.17
N LEU A 565 -25.50 -12.28 25.52
CA LEU A 565 -25.23 -13.65 25.92
C LEU A 565 -24.05 -13.75 26.89
N THR A 566 -24.27 -14.45 28.01
CA THR A 566 -23.19 -14.94 28.87
C THR A 566 -22.53 -16.18 28.29
N ARG A 567 -21.35 -16.55 28.81
CA ARG A 567 -20.66 -17.78 28.43
C ARG A 567 -21.52 -19.03 28.62
N ALA A 568 -22.22 -19.15 29.74
CA ALA A 568 -23.04 -20.32 30.05
C ALA A 568 -24.19 -20.50 29.04
N GLU A 569 -24.87 -19.42 28.68
CA GLU A 569 -25.94 -19.44 27.67
C GLU A 569 -25.42 -19.81 26.28
N VAL A 570 -24.18 -19.43 25.93
CA VAL A 570 -23.53 -19.86 24.68
C VAL A 570 -23.24 -21.37 24.70
N GLU A 571 -22.74 -21.93 25.80
CA GLU A 571 -22.46 -23.38 25.93
C GLU A 571 -23.75 -24.22 25.94
N GLU A 572 -24.79 -23.73 26.61
CA GLU A 572 -26.11 -24.36 26.67
C GLU A 572 -26.77 -24.39 25.28
N ARG A 573 -26.80 -23.25 24.58
CA ARG A 573 -27.58 -23.05 23.35
C ARG A 573 -26.75 -23.08 22.06
N ALA A 574 -25.54 -23.63 22.09
CA ALA A 574 -24.62 -23.64 20.96
C ALA A 574 -25.15 -24.33 19.68
N ASP A 575 -26.17 -25.18 19.79
CA ASP A 575 -26.86 -25.80 18.68
C ASP A 575 -28.07 -24.99 18.16
N GLU A 576 -28.51 -23.94 18.86
CA GLU A 576 -29.52 -22.99 18.40
C GLU A 576 -28.94 -21.73 17.76
N LEU A 577 -27.76 -21.30 18.22
CA LEU A 577 -27.18 -20.00 17.88
C LEU A 577 -26.49 -19.99 16.51
N SER A 578 -26.72 -18.91 15.75
CA SER A 578 -26.01 -18.64 14.49
C SER A 578 -24.68 -17.93 14.75
N PHE A 579 -23.62 -18.71 14.96
CA PHE A 579 -22.27 -18.18 15.23
C PHE A 579 -21.69 -17.40 14.03
N PRO A 580 -20.79 -16.43 14.26
CA PRO A 580 -20.02 -15.78 13.20
C PRO A 580 -19.25 -16.80 12.35
N LEU A 581 -19.18 -16.58 11.04
CA LEU A 581 -18.53 -17.51 10.09
C LEU A 581 -17.09 -17.86 10.50
N SER A 582 -16.32 -16.88 10.97
CA SER A 582 -14.94 -17.08 11.43
C SER A 582 -14.82 -18.07 12.59
N VAL A 583 -15.81 -18.11 13.50
CA VAL A 583 -15.88 -19.07 14.60
C VAL A 583 -16.23 -20.47 14.09
N VAL A 584 -17.14 -20.56 13.12
CA VAL A 584 -17.50 -21.83 12.45
C VAL A 584 -16.28 -22.41 11.71
N GLU A 585 -15.62 -21.60 10.88
CA GLU A 585 -14.41 -21.99 10.13
C GLU A 585 -13.27 -22.43 11.05
N PHE A 586 -13.06 -21.71 12.17
CA PHE A 586 -12.12 -22.15 13.21
C PHE A 586 -12.48 -23.55 13.74
N LEU A 587 -13.73 -23.76 14.18
CA LEU A 587 -14.17 -25.05 14.73
C LEU A 587 -14.11 -26.18 13.69
N GLN A 588 -14.34 -25.89 12.41
CA GLN A 588 -14.14 -26.84 11.31
C GLN A 588 -12.67 -27.23 11.15
N GLY A 589 -11.72 -26.35 11.50
CA GLY A 589 -10.27 -26.59 11.46
C GLY A 589 -9.53 -25.78 10.39
N TYR A 590 -10.15 -24.79 9.76
CA TYR A 590 -9.56 -24.03 8.64
C TYR A 590 -8.29 -23.25 9.00
N ILE A 591 -7.92 -23.08 10.28
CA ILE A 591 -6.68 -22.38 10.66
C ILE A 591 -5.67 -23.27 11.39
N GLY A 592 -5.82 -24.59 11.29
CA GLY A 592 -5.03 -25.58 12.02
C GLY A 592 -5.72 -26.06 13.30
N ILE A 593 -5.01 -26.87 14.09
CA ILE A 593 -5.54 -27.50 15.31
C ILE A 593 -4.96 -26.76 16.54
N PRO A 594 -5.80 -26.26 17.47
CA PRO A 594 -5.31 -25.58 18.66
C PRO A 594 -4.63 -26.56 19.64
N HIS A 595 -3.67 -26.07 20.42
CA HIS A 595 -3.06 -26.86 21.49
C HIS A 595 -4.13 -27.34 22.49
N GLY A 596 -4.11 -28.62 22.84
CA GLY A 596 -5.15 -29.29 23.64
C GLY A 596 -6.38 -29.76 22.85
N GLY A 597 -6.47 -29.47 21.55
CA GLY A 597 -7.62 -29.81 20.72
C GLY A 597 -8.77 -28.81 20.82
N PHE A 598 -9.83 -29.04 20.04
CA PHE A 598 -11.01 -28.19 20.01
C PHE A 598 -11.92 -28.44 21.23
N PRO A 599 -12.64 -27.41 21.73
CA PRO A 599 -13.56 -27.58 22.85
C PRO A 599 -14.80 -28.40 22.45
N GLU A 600 -15.02 -29.52 23.13
CA GLU A 600 -16.24 -30.33 23.05
C GLU A 600 -17.04 -30.18 24.36
N PRO A 601 -18.39 -30.20 24.33
CA PRO A 601 -19.26 -30.47 23.18
C PRO A 601 -19.52 -29.25 22.28
N LEU A 602 -18.89 -28.10 22.53
CA LEU A 602 -19.12 -26.85 21.78
C LEU A 602 -18.94 -27.05 20.27
N ARG A 603 -17.80 -27.60 19.83
CA ARG A 603 -17.51 -27.88 18.42
C ARG A 603 -18.60 -28.77 17.80
N SER A 604 -18.97 -29.88 18.44
CA SER A 604 -20.01 -30.77 17.91
C SER A 604 -21.38 -30.10 17.81
N LYS A 605 -21.78 -29.29 18.80
CA LYS A 605 -23.05 -28.52 18.77
C LYS A 605 -23.09 -27.48 17.64
N VAL A 606 -22.02 -26.70 17.48
CA VAL A 606 -21.96 -25.64 16.46
C VAL A 606 -21.88 -26.23 15.05
N LEU A 607 -21.03 -27.25 14.85
CA LEU A 607 -20.83 -27.81 13.51
C LEU A 607 -21.96 -28.72 13.06
N LYS A 608 -22.58 -29.50 13.97
CA LYS A 608 -23.58 -30.51 13.62
C LYS A 608 -23.02 -31.47 12.55
N ALA A 609 -23.53 -31.39 11.32
CA ALA A 609 -23.11 -32.16 10.15
C ALA A 609 -22.15 -31.42 9.19
N LEU A 610 -21.69 -30.20 9.53
CA LEU A 610 -20.71 -29.47 8.73
C LEU A 610 -19.37 -30.24 8.66
N PRO A 611 -18.66 -30.18 7.51
CA PRO A 611 -17.43 -30.92 7.32
C PRO A 611 -16.33 -30.42 8.28
N ARG A 612 -15.48 -31.34 8.70
CA ARG A 612 -14.33 -31.10 9.58
C ARG A 612 -13.05 -31.37 8.79
N ILE A 613 -12.07 -30.51 8.97
CA ILE A 613 -10.72 -30.66 8.40
C ILE A 613 -9.87 -31.42 9.42
N GLU A 614 -9.16 -32.43 8.94
CA GLU A 614 -8.15 -33.16 9.71
C GLU A 614 -6.77 -32.87 9.12
N GLY A 615 -5.75 -32.77 9.98
CA GLY A 615 -4.39 -32.41 9.58
C GLY A 615 -4.25 -30.94 9.15
N ARG A 616 -3.39 -30.69 8.16
CA ARG A 616 -3.08 -29.33 7.67
C ARG A 616 -4.05 -28.91 6.55
N PRO A 617 -4.78 -27.78 6.68
CA PRO A 617 -5.81 -27.37 5.72
C PRO A 617 -5.32 -27.17 4.27
N GLY A 618 -4.07 -26.75 4.07
CA GLY A 618 -3.49 -26.57 2.73
C GLY A 618 -3.08 -27.87 2.03
N ALA A 619 -2.88 -28.97 2.77
CA ALA A 619 -2.27 -30.20 2.24
C ALA A 619 -3.18 -30.96 1.25
N SER A 620 -4.50 -30.74 1.31
CA SER A 620 -5.49 -31.31 0.40
C SER A 620 -5.88 -30.39 -0.75
N LEU A 621 -5.34 -29.16 -0.82
CA LEU A 621 -5.63 -28.23 -1.91
C LEU A 621 -4.82 -28.60 -3.15
N PRO A 622 -5.44 -28.58 -4.36
CA PRO A 622 -4.70 -28.82 -5.59
C PRO A 622 -3.65 -27.72 -5.81
N PRO A 623 -2.46 -28.03 -6.35
CA PRO A 623 -1.44 -27.04 -6.68
C PRO A 623 -2.00 -25.90 -7.55
N MET A 624 -1.63 -24.67 -7.23
CA MET A 624 -2.05 -23.50 -8.00
C MET A 624 -1.35 -23.47 -9.36
N ASP A 625 -2.11 -23.27 -10.44
CA ASP A 625 -1.55 -23.05 -11.78
C ASP A 625 -1.24 -21.56 -11.99
N PHE A 626 0.02 -21.19 -11.77
CA PHE A 626 0.49 -19.81 -11.97
C PHE A 626 0.49 -19.38 -13.43
N LYS A 627 0.60 -20.31 -14.40
CA LYS A 627 0.60 -19.96 -15.83
C LYS A 627 -0.79 -19.58 -16.28
N ALA A 628 -1.79 -20.39 -15.93
CA ALA A 628 -3.19 -20.08 -16.21
C ALA A 628 -3.63 -18.76 -15.52
N LEU A 629 -3.13 -18.51 -14.30
CA LEU A 629 -3.37 -17.24 -13.61
C LEU A 629 -2.71 -16.06 -14.35
N GLU A 630 -1.45 -16.18 -14.76
CA GLU A 630 -0.73 -15.15 -15.50
C GLU A 630 -1.39 -14.84 -16.86
N GLU A 631 -1.76 -15.86 -17.63
CA GLU A 631 -2.49 -15.72 -18.90
C GLU A 631 -3.84 -14.99 -18.70
N GLY A 632 -4.59 -15.36 -17.66
CA GLY A 632 -5.86 -14.69 -17.30
C GLY A 632 -5.68 -13.22 -16.89
N LEU A 633 -4.60 -12.90 -16.17
CA LEU A 633 -4.23 -11.53 -15.82
C LEU A 633 -3.82 -10.70 -17.04
N ARG A 634 -3.02 -11.26 -17.96
CA ARG A 634 -2.62 -10.61 -19.20
C ARG A 634 -3.83 -10.31 -20.09
N ALA A 635 -4.77 -11.25 -20.22
CA ALA A 635 -6.01 -11.04 -20.95
C ALA A 635 -6.90 -9.93 -20.35
N SER A 636 -6.85 -9.76 -19.03
CA SER A 636 -7.71 -8.81 -18.29
C SER A 636 -7.10 -7.41 -18.11
N HIS A 637 -5.76 -7.30 -18.09
CA HIS A 637 -5.04 -6.06 -17.76
C HIS A 637 -3.93 -5.66 -18.75
N GLY A 638 -3.71 -6.45 -19.81
CA GLY A 638 -2.65 -6.25 -20.81
C GLY A 638 -1.34 -6.97 -20.48
N GLU A 639 -0.40 -6.97 -21.43
CA GLU A 639 0.86 -7.75 -21.35
C GLU A 639 1.85 -7.30 -20.25
N GLU A 640 1.64 -6.14 -19.61
CA GLU A 640 2.48 -5.65 -18.51
C GLU A 640 2.08 -6.30 -17.16
N ILE A 641 2.24 -7.63 -17.07
CA ILE A 641 2.09 -8.45 -15.85
C ILE A 641 3.46 -8.98 -15.43
N THR A 642 3.76 -8.91 -14.14
CA THR A 642 5.02 -9.40 -13.55
C THR A 642 4.77 -10.56 -12.57
N PRO A 643 5.80 -11.31 -12.14
CA PRO A 643 5.64 -12.35 -11.11
C PRO A 643 5.05 -11.83 -9.80
N GLU A 644 5.35 -10.58 -9.43
CA GLU A 644 4.78 -9.88 -8.27
C GLU A 644 3.27 -9.65 -8.41
N ASP A 645 2.81 -9.29 -9.60
CA ASP A 645 1.38 -9.14 -9.91
C ASP A 645 0.66 -10.51 -9.83
N VAL A 646 1.26 -11.57 -10.37
CA VAL A 646 0.75 -12.94 -10.26
C VAL A 646 0.64 -13.38 -8.80
N MET A 647 1.66 -13.14 -7.98
CA MET A 647 1.64 -13.49 -6.55
C MET A 647 0.66 -12.62 -5.74
N SER A 648 0.48 -11.35 -6.12
CA SER A 648 -0.53 -10.48 -5.51
C SER A 648 -1.95 -10.98 -5.80
N ALA A 649 -2.22 -11.38 -7.04
CA ALA A 649 -3.49 -12.00 -7.44
C ALA A 649 -3.70 -13.38 -6.81
N ALA A 650 -2.65 -14.21 -6.69
CA ALA A 650 -2.71 -15.52 -6.04
C ALA A 650 -3.11 -15.41 -4.56
N MET A 651 -2.52 -14.46 -3.83
CA MET A 651 -2.79 -14.25 -2.40
C MET A 651 -4.11 -13.51 -2.17
N TYR A 652 -4.42 -12.52 -3.01
CA TYR A 652 -5.54 -11.59 -2.82
C TYR A 652 -6.28 -11.25 -4.13
N PRO A 653 -6.98 -12.21 -4.78
CA PRO A 653 -7.51 -12.03 -6.14
C PRO A 653 -8.38 -10.79 -6.31
N LYS A 654 -9.37 -10.62 -5.42
CA LYS A 654 -10.30 -9.49 -5.44
C LYS A 654 -9.62 -8.15 -5.15
N VAL A 655 -8.67 -8.11 -4.21
CA VAL A 655 -7.97 -6.88 -3.82
C VAL A 655 -7.05 -6.41 -4.93
N PHE A 656 -6.36 -7.35 -5.57
CA PHE A 656 -5.51 -7.08 -6.71
C PHE A 656 -6.32 -6.56 -7.90
N GLN A 657 -7.50 -7.16 -8.18
CA GLN A 657 -8.43 -6.63 -9.18
C GLN A 657 -8.86 -5.19 -8.85
N GLU A 658 -9.36 -4.93 -7.64
CA GLU A 658 -9.76 -3.59 -7.17
C GLU A 658 -8.60 -2.57 -7.28
N PHE A 659 -7.37 -2.99 -7.00
CA PHE A 659 -6.15 -2.19 -7.14
C PHE A 659 -5.76 -1.90 -8.61
N LYS A 660 -5.87 -2.88 -9.52
CA LYS A 660 -5.64 -2.68 -10.96
C LYS A 660 -6.72 -1.79 -11.59
N GLU A 661 -7.97 -1.91 -11.14
CA GLU A 661 -9.07 -1.01 -11.53
C GLU A 661 -8.83 0.43 -11.02
N PHE A 662 -8.44 0.59 -9.76
CA PHE A 662 -8.08 1.89 -9.18
C PHE A 662 -6.92 2.56 -9.95
N THR A 663 -5.81 1.85 -10.16
CA THR A 663 -4.63 2.40 -10.84
C THR A 663 -4.89 2.67 -12.33
N SER A 664 -5.81 1.92 -12.96
CA SER A 664 -6.31 2.25 -14.29
C SER A 664 -7.06 3.59 -14.32
N ASN A 665 -7.86 3.91 -13.29
CA ASN A 665 -8.65 5.16 -13.23
C ASN A 665 -7.85 6.38 -12.73
N PHE A 666 -6.99 6.19 -11.73
CA PHE A 666 -6.33 7.27 -10.97
C PHE A 666 -4.80 7.33 -11.12
N GLY A 667 -4.18 6.28 -11.67
CA GLY A 667 -2.73 6.23 -11.86
C GLY A 667 -1.95 5.97 -10.57
N PRO A 668 -0.63 6.24 -10.56
CA PRO A 668 0.27 5.93 -9.47
C PRO A 668 0.18 6.97 -8.34
N VAL A 669 -0.82 6.84 -7.45
CA VAL A 669 -1.04 7.76 -6.32
C VAL A 669 0.05 7.68 -5.24
N ASP A 670 0.95 6.69 -5.31
CA ASP A 670 2.11 6.54 -4.43
C ASP A 670 3.13 7.70 -4.55
N CYS A 671 3.11 8.47 -5.65
CA CYS A 671 3.95 9.65 -5.82
C CYS A 671 3.41 10.92 -5.11
N LEU A 672 2.17 10.89 -4.61
CA LEU A 672 1.56 12.02 -3.88
C LEU A 672 2.08 12.06 -2.44
N SER A 673 2.23 13.27 -1.88
CA SER A 673 2.45 13.39 -0.43
C SER A 673 1.24 12.89 0.35
N THR A 674 1.45 12.40 1.56
CA THR A 674 0.39 11.79 2.38
C THR A 674 -0.74 12.79 2.69
N ARG A 675 -0.42 14.08 2.87
CA ARG A 675 -1.42 15.14 3.01
C ARG A 675 -2.28 15.30 1.74
N LEU A 676 -1.67 15.30 0.55
CA LEU A 676 -2.40 15.40 -0.73
C LEU A 676 -3.23 14.14 -1.03
N PHE A 677 -2.73 12.97 -0.62
CA PHE A 677 -3.45 11.71 -0.75
C PHE A 677 -4.72 11.67 0.14
N LEU A 678 -4.67 12.24 1.35
CA LEU A 678 -5.77 12.16 2.33
C LEU A 678 -6.75 13.37 2.33
N ASP A 679 -6.28 14.60 2.17
CA ASP A 679 -7.11 15.83 2.27
C ASP A 679 -7.14 16.63 0.95
N GLY A 680 -6.40 16.20 -0.07
CA GLY A 680 -6.26 16.92 -1.35
C GLY A 680 -5.47 18.23 -1.25
N PRO A 681 -5.35 19.00 -2.35
CA PRO A 681 -4.78 20.34 -2.30
C PRO A 681 -5.82 21.36 -1.81
N LYS A 682 -5.36 22.36 -1.05
CA LYS A 682 -6.19 23.53 -0.68
C LYS A 682 -6.42 24.41 -1.91
N ILE A 683 -7.47 25.23 -1.90
CA ILE A 683 -7.74 26.19 -2.98
C ILE A 683 -6.54 27.14 -3.16
N ALA A 684 -6.09 27.32 -4.40
CA ALA A 684 -4.88 28.05 -4.78
C ALA A 684 -3.56 27.55 -4.17
N GLU A 685 -3.50 26.34 -3.60
CA GLU A 685 -2.24 25.71 -3.18
C GLU A 685 -1.41 25.27 -4.38
N GLU A 686 -0.11 25.51 -4.30
CA GLU A 686 0.90 25.02 -5.22
C GLU A 686 1.58 23.79 -4.62
N PHE A 687 1.76 22.74 -5.42
CA PHE A 687 2.45 21.53 -5.01
C PHE A 687 3.20 20.89 -6.19
N GLU A 688 4.24 20.15 -5.87
CA GLU A 688 5.03 19.37 -6.81
C GLU A 688 4.82 17.88 -6.58
N THR A 689 4.85 17.09 -7.66
CA THR A 689 4.83 15.63 -7.60
C THR A 689 5.95 15.08 -8.48
N PHE A 690 6.78 14.19 -7.92
CA PHE A 690 7.92 13.60 -8.62
C PHE A 690 7.66 12.13 -8.93
N GLU A 691 7.42 11.83 -10.21
CA GLU A 691 7.44 10.45 -10.70
C GLU A 691 8.86 10.11 -11.17
N ARG A 692 9.56 9.23 -10.45
CA ARG A 692 10.81 8.64 -10.97
C ARG A 692 10.47 7.69 -12.10
N ARG A 693 10.65 8.16 -13.33
CA ARG A 693 11.08 7.26 -14.40
C ARG A 693 12.53 6.87 -14.12
N LEU A 694 12.87 5.60 -14.33
CA LEU A 694 14.24 5.29 -14.73
C LEU A 694 14.55 6.20 -15.96
N GLU A 695 15.64 6.94 -15.84
CA GLU A 695 16.26 7.86 -16.83
C GLU A 695 15.72 9.30 -17.04
N LYS A 696 14.48 9.71 -16.70
CA LYS A 696 14.08 11.15 -16.84
C LYS A 696 13.15 11.69 -15.76
N CYS A 697 13.60 12.74 -15.08
CA CYS A 697 12.78 13.58 -14.19
C CYS A 697 11.93 14.58 -14.98
N THR A 698 10.64 14.65 -14.69
CA THR A 698 9.77 15.77 -15.10
C THR A 698 8.97 16.24 -13.90
N GLY A 699 9.30 17.42 -13.38
CA GLY A 699 8.47 18.11 -12.38
C GLY A 699 7.22 18.71 -13.03
N ALA A 700 6.16 18.88 -12.24
CA ALA A 700 4.94 19.57 -12.65
C ALA A 700 4.33 20.32 -11.47
N GLU A 701 4.26 21.64 -11.58
CA GLU A 701 3.49 22.52 -10.70
C GLU A 701 1.98 22.41 -11.01
N MET A 702 1.11 22.55 -10.01
CA MET A 702 -0.36 22.49 -10.18
C MET A 702 -1.08 23.51 -9.27
N LYS A 703 -2.25 24.03 -9.70
CA LYS A 703 -3.05 25.06 -8.99
C LYS A 703 -4.58 24.85 -9.12
N PRO A 704 -5.34 24.69 -8.03
CA PRO A 704 -6.81 24.53 -8.09
C PRO A 704 -7.61 25.85 -7.97
N LEU A 705 -8.74 25.92 -8.69
CA LEU A 705 -9.73 27.01 -8.73
C LEU A 705 -11.17 26.46 -8.81
N VAL A 706 -12.18 27.26 -8.46
CA VAL A 706 -13.59 26.84 -8.40
C VAL A 706 -14.50 27.77 -9.22
N ALA A 707 -15.51 27.20 -9.88
CA ALA A 707 -16.68 27.87 -10.44
C ALA A 707 -17.96 27.26 -9.79
N PRO A 708 -19.13 27.91 -9.84
CA PRO A 708 -20.28 27.49 -9.03
C PRO A 708 -20.90 26.17 -9.51
N GLU A 709 -21.18 25.30 -8.55
CA GLU A 709 -22.01 24.08 -8.60
C GLU A 709 -21.59 23.02 -9.66
N ASP A 710 -21.27 21.81 -9.18
CA ASP A 710 -20.89 20.60 -9.92
C ASP A 710 -19.52 20.56 -10.67
N CYS A 711 -18.59 21.51 -10.46
CA CYS A 711 -17.24 21.46 -11.07
C CYS A 711 -16.09 21.99 -10.19
N THR A 712 -14.98 21.24 -10.10
CA THR A 712 -13.71 21.66 -9.47
C THR A 712 -12.59 21.70 -10.51
N VAL A 713 -12.00 22.87 -10.78
CA VAL A 713 -11.01 23.03 -11.86
C VAL A 713 -9.59 22.97 -11.31
N VAL A 714 -8.80 21.97 -11.71
CA VAL A 714 -7.40 21.81 -11.27
C VAL A 714 -6.44 22.02 -12.45
N ARG A 715 -5.70 23.14 -12.46
CA ARG A 715 -4.78 23.51 -13.54
C ARG A 715 -3.40 22.88 -13.32
N SER A 716 -2.67 22.63 -14.42
CA SER A 716 -1.27 22.17 -14.39
C SER A 716 -0.34 23.19 -15.07
N ALA A 717 0.62 23.72 -14.30
CA ALA A 717 1.68 24.58 -14.80
C ALA A 717 2.78 23.73 -15.48
N ALA A 718 2.43 23.20 -16.65
CA ALA A 718 3.33 23.05 -17.79
C ALA A 718 2.84 23.96 -18.94
N GLY A 719 2.35 25.15 -18.59
CA GLY A 719 1.70 26.11 -19.50
C GLY A 719 0.31 25.69 -20.01
N ARG A 720 -0.40 24.78 -19.34
CA ARG A 720 -1.64 24.15 -19.86
C ARG A 720 -2.83 24.30 -18.92
N GLN A 721 -3.97 24.76 -19.44
CA GLN A 721 -5.24 24.61 -18.71
C GLN A 721 -5.75 23.17 -18.90
N LEU A 722 -6.11 22.53 -17.79
CA LEU A 722 -6.83 21.26 -17.74
C LEU A 722 -8.05 21.50 -16.86
N ASP A 723 -9.21 21.06 -17.34
CA ASP A 723 -10.46 21.11 -16.61
C ASP A 723 -10.86 19.66 -16.31
N VAL A 724 -11.16 19.36 -15.05
CA VAL A 724 -11.48 18.02 -14.55
C VAL A 724 -12.89 18.05 -13.97
N GLN A 725 -13.73 17.09 -14.35
CA GLN A 725 -15.07 16.94 -13.78
C GLN A 725 -15.10 15.68 -12.90
N SER A 726 -15.37 15.87 -11.61
CA SER A 726 -15.68 14.79 -10.67
C SER A 726 -17.17 14.87 -10.33
N LYS A 727 -17.87 13.73 -10.34
CA LYS A 727 -19.26 13.66 -9.90
C LYS A 727 -19.30 13.50 -8.38
N GLY A 728 -20.12 14.31 -7.72
CA GLY A 728 -20.36 14.19 -6.28
C GLY A 728 -21.15 12.91 -5.95
N GLY A 729 -20.62 12.11 -5.04
CA GLY A 729 -21.38 11.06 -4.36
C GLY A 729 -22.48 11.66 -3.49
N ASP A 730 -23.67 11.04 -3.50
CA ASP A 730 -24.80 11.32 -2.60
C ASP A 730 -25.35 12.76 -2.54
N LYS A 731 -25.82 13.26 -3.70
CA LYS A 731 -27.01 14.15 -3.77
C LYS A 731 -28.04 13.77 -4.85
N ILE A 732 -27.97 12.58 -5.43
CA ILE A 732 -28.90 12.13 -6.49
C ILE A 732 -30.19 11.52 -5.88
N ASN A 733 -30.94 12.33 -5.12
CA ASN A 733 -32.31 12.02 -4.69
C ASN A 733 -33.05 13.31 -4.26
N GLY A 734 -33.26 14.23 -5.19
CA GLY A 734 -33.86 15.53 -4.84
C GLY A 734 -34.07 16.54 -5.95
N CYS A 735 -34.19 16.12 -7.22
CA CYS A 735 -34.41 17.06 -8.33
C CYS A 735 -35.61 16.66 -9.20
N ARG A 736 -36.83 16.90 -8.71
CA ARG A 736 -38.00 17.04 -9.59
C ARG A 736 -37.91 18.38 -10.31
N LYS A 737 -38.13 18.35 -11.62
CA LYS A 737 -38.24 19.53 -12.49
C LYS A 737 -39.11 20.62 -11.85
N ILE A 738 -38.60 21.84 -11.76
CA ILE A 738 -39.43 23.05 -11.72
C ILE A 738 -39.02 23.92 -12.91
N SER A 739 -39.75 23.74 -14.00
CA SER A 739 -39.73 24.65 -15.14
C SER A 739 -40.82 25.71 -14.97
N GLY A 740 -40.42 26.99 -14.94
CA GLY A 740 -41.32 28.08 -15.32
C GLY A 740 -42.09 28.81 -14.22
N ALA A 741 -41.70 30.09 -14.07
CA ALA A 741 -42.58 31.25 -13.92
C ALA A 741 -43.19 31.64 -12.56
N GLN A 742 -43.37 32.97 -12.49
CA GLN A 742 -44.17 33.83 -11.59
C GLN A 742 -43.58 34.32 -10.26
N LYS A 743 -43.81 35.62 -10.06
CA LYS A 743 -43.39 36.50 -8.96
C LYS A 743 -44.53 36.64 -7.93
N GLN A 744 -44.18 37.30 -6.82
CA GLN A 744 -45.00 38.09 -5.88
C GLN A 744 -45.51 37.44 -4.58
N ASN A 745 -45.00 38.04 -3.50
CA ASN A 745 -45.69 38.50 -2.29
C ASN A 745 -46.07 37.55 -1.12
N ASN A 746 -45.92 38.15 0.06
CA ASN A 746 -46.56 37.91 1.36
C ASN A 746 -46.04 36.80 2.31
N LEU A 747 -45.24 37.25 3.29
CA LEU A 747 -45.62 37.31 4.72
C LEU A 747 -46.60 36.23 5.24
N ARG A 748 -46.12 35.30 6.09
CA ARG A 748 -46.34 35.34 7.57
C ARG A 748 -45.77 34.11 8.31
N GLU A 749 -45.28 34.38 9.52
CA GLU A 749 -45.42 33.63 10.79
C GLU A 749 -45.38 32.09 10.82
N GLY A 750 -44.46 31.54 11.63
CA GLY A 750 -44.38 30.10 11.95
C GLY A 750 -43.04 29.73 12.59
N GLY A 751 -42.80 30.16 13.83
CA GLY A 751 -41.47 30.10 14.44
C GLY A 751 -41.08 28.77 15.10
N CYS A 752 -39.78 28.63 15.37
CA CYS A 752 -39.29 27.89 16.54
C CYS A 752 -38.10 28.64 17.17
N ASN A 753 -37.90 28.45 18.47
CA ASN A 753 -37.20 29.39 19.35
C ASN A 753 -35.74 29.00 19.66
N TYR A 754 -34.89 30.02 19.89
CA TYR A 754 -33.77 30.11 20.86
C TYR A 754 -32.72 28.96 20.93
N CYS A 755 -31.39 29.17 20.96
CA CYS A 755 -30.50 30.34 21.14
C CYS A 755 -29.32 30.23 20.12
N LYS A 756 -28.75 31.27 19.48
CA LYS A 756 -28.01 32.46 19.97
C LYS A 756 -26.85 32.11 20.93
N VAL A 757 -25.57 32.20 20.54
CA VAL A 757 -24.65 33.38 20.56
C VAL A 757 -23.37 32.94 21.31
N THR A 758 -22.12 33.36 21.03
CA THR A 758 -21.52 34.47 20.24
C THR A 758 -20.34 33.99 19.36
N LYS A 759 -19.83 34.86 18.47
CA LYS A 759 -18.39 34.99 18.12
C LYS A 759 -17.91 36.33 18.69
N SER A 760 -16.74 36.40 19.34
CA SER A 760 -15.95 37.64 19.44
C SER A 760 -14.53 37.42 19.99
N SER A 761 -13.53 37.74 19.16
CA SER A 761 -12.23 38.33 19.52
C SER A 761 -11.48 37.89 20.79
N SER A 762 -10.40 37.13 20.60
CA SER A 762 -9.03 37.52 21.00
C SER A 762 -8.07 36.94 19.96
#